data_AF-A0A9E5YCY9-F1
#
_entry.id   AF-A0A9E5YCY9-F1
#
_cell.length_a   1.000
_cell.length_b   1.000
_cell.length_c   1.000
_cell.angle_alpha   90.00
_cell.angle_beta   90.00
_cell.angle_gamma   90.00
#
_symmetry.space_group_name_H-M   'P 1'
#
loop_
_entity.id
_entity.type
_entity.pdbx_description
1 polymer ?
#
loop_
_entity_poly.entity_id
_entity_poly.type
_entity_poly.pdbx_seq_one_letter_code
_entity_poly.pdbx_strand_id
1 'polypeptide(L)'
;MGRVKFAIALHFHQPVGNFTEVFDRVYDRCYRPFLEYLPYYPDIKLTLHISGSLLDYFKKERPEILELIKGLLSKGQIELMGGPYYEPILPAIPSRDIKGQVELMSKAMRDEFKYKPSGMWIPERVWQPAILKDLLKTGMSYCILDDTHLLRAGLKKEDTYGYFTTGGPLKNIAVFSSDKMLRYIIPFKGAEETIKYFKEVSKDRDESLLVYADDVEKFGEWPGTYDLVYKKGWLKGFFDQLSRNKEWIETVRLSDYMKSHRPLGKIFIPEASYEEMMEWTGGSWFNFLKMYPETDHMYRKMRYVSDKVNSFQKGLFRKRRDLYWSKVELYRGECNCGYWHGVFGGLYMYHLRSAIYNHLIAAENIVDNALHGKRGYSKVRNLDIDGDGKDEFIIENNKISAYFDPEEGGALKELDYRPICANLIDTVSRKKERYHKKVKEENPLLAGGLVYDRYPRYCLRDYFFKEGVGAEELRSVSFKDLGGFPNGPYTAHKKKTGIVLSRKSSISGIPVELSKSITVIDSTIEVLYNILNKGSGRLTTDFGVEFNLTMPHLNSERYRYFSNGRLLGMLNEKGMVANTGSFEIRDLNKEMEMDLGFAKEADRIFYFPVKTIAQSQMGYNAAFQCSSIFPLWKIDIDKGCLYRLKIKWEIGK
;
A
#
# COMPACT_ATOMS: atom_id res chain seq x y z
N MET A 1 -29.16 28.05 25.98
CA MET A 1 -28.25 26.98 25.52
C MET A 1 -29.08 26.05 24.66
N GLY A 2 -28.66 25.84 23.42
CA GLY A 2 -29.39 24.98 22.49
C GLY A 2 -29.26 23.49 22.79
N ARG A 3 -30.01 22.69 22.04
CA ARG A 3 -29.86 21.24 22.01
C ARG A 3 -28.63 20.85 21.18
N VAL A 4 -28.00 19.73 21.51
CA VAL A 4 -26.93 19.13 20.74
C VAL A 4 -27.38 17.77 20.26
N LYS A 5 -27.41 17.58 18.95
CA LYS A 5 -27.44 16.25 18.34
C LYS A 5 -26.01 15.77 18.19
N PHE A 6 -25.70 14.63 18.77
CA PHE A 6 -24.35 14.06 18.74
C PHE A 6 -24.36 12.75 17.95
N ALA A 7 -23.73 12.75 16.78
CA ALA A 7 -23.59 11.55 15.97
C ALA A 7 -22.22 10.92 16.20
N ILE A 8 -22.21 9.66 16.64
CA ILE A 8 -21.00 8.86 16.82
C ILE A 8 -20.94 7.89 15.64
N ALA A 9 -19.89 7.95 14.83
CA ALA A 9 -19.61 7.01 13.76
C ALA A 9 -18.25 6.36 13.99
N LEU A 10 -18.20 5.03 14.05
CA LEU A 10 -16.97 4.30 14.35
C LEU A 10 -16.55 3.47 13.15
N HIS A 11 -15.29 3.62 12.76
CA HIS A 11 -14.67 2.88 11.68
C HIS A 11 -13.90 1.68 12.25
N PHE A 12 -14.32 0.47 11.88
CA PHE A 12 -13.67 -0.79 12.23
C PHE A 12 -12.96 -1.31 10.99
N HIS A 13 -11.63 -1.36 11.03
CA HIS A 13 -10.85 -1.77 9.87
C HIS A 13 -9.59 -2.53 10.24
N GLN A 14 -9.35 -3.61 9.49
CA GLN A 14 -8.05 -4.25 9.39
C GLN A 14 -7.74 -4.48 7.91
N PRO A 15 -6.53 -4.16 7.43
CA PRO A 15 -6.21 -4.27 6.01
C PRO A 15 -6.07 -5.71 5.55
N VAL A 16 -6.25 -5.91 4.24
CA VAL A 16 -5.88 -7.15 3.58
C VAL A 16 -4.39 -7.41 3.79
N GLY A 17 -4.02 -8.65 4.13
CA GLY A 17 -2.64 -9.04 4.36
C GLY A 17 -2.11 -8.84 5.78
N ASN A 18 -2.89 -8.25 6.69
CA ASN A 18 -2.47 -8.15 8.09
C ASN A 18 -2.45 -9.53 8.77
N PHE A 19 -1.63 -9.67 9.80
CA PHE A 19 -1.44 -10.92 10.52
C PHE A 19 -2.67 -11.29 11.34
N THR A 20 -3.04 -12.57 11.38
CA THR A 20 -4.21 -13.06 12.14
C THR A 20 -4.09 -12.70 13.62
N GLU A 21 -2.89 -12.75 14.20
CA GLU A 21 -2.63 -12.37 15.58
C GLU A 21 -2.92 -10.89 15.85
N VAL A 22 -2.82 -10.03 14.84
CA VAL A 22 -3.24 -8.61 14.94
C VAL A 22 -4.76 -8.53 14.95
N PHE A 23 -5.45 -9.25 14.07
CA PHE A 23 -6.93 -9.31 14.10
C PHE A 23 -7.44 -9.81 15.46
N ASP A 24 -6.87 -10.90 15.97
CA ASP A 24 -7.23 -11.48 17.28
C ASP A 24 -7.01 -10.47 18.41
N ARG A 25 -5.82 -9.86 18.46
CA ARG A 25 -5.47 -8.87 19.49
C ARG A 25 -6.42 -7.67 19.47
N VAL A 26 -6.66 -7.09 18.30
CA VAL A 26 -7.51 -5.90 18.18
C VAL A 26 -8.97 -6.26 18.48
N TYR A 27 -9.43 -7.44 18.08
CA TYR A 27 -10.75 -7.93 18.45
C TYR A 27 -10.94 -7.96 19.98
N ASP A 28 -10.02 -8.59 20.70
CA ASP A 28 -10.13 -8.75 22.15
C ASP A 28 -9.92 -7.45 22.94
N ARG A 29 -9.06 -6.57 22.43
CA ARG A 29 -8.73 -5.31 23.13
C ARG A 29 -9.67 -4.17 22.76
N CYS A 30 -10.32 -4.20 21.61
CA CYS A 30 -11.01 -3.04 21.08
C CYS A 30 -12.43 -3.38 20.62
N TYR A 31 -12.59 -4.23 19.61
CA TYR A 31 -13.89 -4.42 18.96
C TYR A 31 -14.93 -5.06 19.87
N ARG A 32 -14.58 -6.20 20.46
CA ARG A 32 -15.45 -6.95 21.36
C ARG A 32 -15.84 -6.16 22.61
N PRO A 33 -14.90 -5.65 23.43
CA PRO A 33 -15.26 -4.95 24.66
C PRO A 33 -16.08 -3.67 24.40
N PHE A 34 -15.83 -2.95 23.29
CA PHE A 34 -16.65 -1.79 22.94
C PHE A 34 -18.11 -2.20 22.67
N LEU A 35 -18.31 -3.20 21.81
CA LEU A 35 -19.64 -3.64 21.40
C LEU A 35 -20.40 -4.35 22.53
N GLU A 36 -19.72 -5.13 23.38
CA GLU A 36 -20.32 -5.78 24.56
C GLU A 36 -20.74 -4.77 25.63
N TYR A 37 -20.10 -3.59 25.66
CA TYR A 37 -20.41 -2.54 26.63
C TYR A 37 -21.60 -1.67 26.20
N LEU A 38 -21.83 -1.52 24.90
CA LEU A 38 -22.88 -0.66 24.36
C LEU A 38 -24.32 -1.00 24.84
N PRO A 39 -24.75 -2.28 24.96
CA PRO A 39 -26.08 -2.65 25.45
C PRO A 39 -26.46 -2.11 26.84
N TYR A 40 -25.49 -1.76 27.69
CA TYR A 40 -25.77 -1.19 29.01
C TYR A 40 -26.31 0.25 28.95
N TYR A 41 -26.25 0.89 27.79
CA TYR A 41 -26.70 2.27 27.56
C TYR A 41 -27.66 2.33 26.36
N PRO A 42 -28.93 1.90 26.52
CA PRO A 42 -29.86 1.74 25.40
C PRO A 42 -30.25 3.06 24.70
N ASP A 43 -30.10 4.19 25.40
CA ASP A 43 -30.34 5.53 24.85
C ASP A 43 -29.21 6.00 23.92
N ILE A 44 -28.02 5.39 23.99
CA ILE A 44 -26.85 5.77 23.19
C ILE A 44 -26.93 5.13 21.82
N LYS A 45 -27.00 5.98 20.79
CA LYS A 45 -27.10 5.59 19.39
C LYS A 45 -25.82 5.90 18.63
N LEU A 46 -25.44 5.02 17.71
CA LEU A 46 -24.24 5.20 16.89
C LEU A 46 -24.33 4.57 15.50
N THR A 47 -23.38 4.91 14.64
CA THR A 47 -23.20 4.36 13.30
C THR A 47 -21.92 3.53 13.26
N LEU A 48 -21.99 2.30 12.75
CA LEU A 48 -20.81 1.43 12.60
C LEU A 48 -20.46 1.25 11.13
N HIS A 49 -19.20 1.46 10.78
CA HIS A 49 -18.62 0.97 9.53
C HIS A 49 -17.69 -0.20 9.84
N ILE A 50 -17.85 -1.32 9.13
CA ILE A 50 -16.96 -2.50 9.24
C ILE A 50 -16.41 -2.79 7.85
N SER A 51 -15.09 -2.72 7.67
CA SER A 51 -14.46 -3.03 6.38
C SER A 51 -14.73 -4.48 5.98
N GLY A 52 -14.74 -4.75 4.67
CA GLY A 52 -15.05 -6.08 4.14
C GLY A 52 -14.04 -7.14 4.54
N SER A 53 -12.74 -6.79 4.60
CA SER A 53 -11.68 -7.66 5.15
C SER A 53 -11.94 -8.07 6.61
N LEU A 54 -12.41 -7.14 7.44
CA LEU A 54 -12.73 -7.43 8.84
C LEU A 54 -14.04 -8.21 8.97
N LEU A 55 -15.03 -7.92 8.12
CA LEU A 55 -16.26 -8.71 8.04
C LEU A 55 -15.98 -10.16 7.62
N ASP A 56 -15.08 -10.39 6.66
CA ASP A 56 -14.64 -11.72 6.26
C ASP A 56 -14.01 -12.48 7.44
N TYR A 57 -13.17 -11.80 8.23
CA TYR A 57 -12.59 -12.35 9.47
C TYR A 57 -13.68 -12.68 10.51
N PHE A 58 -14.61 -11.75 10.80
CA PHE A 58 -15.68 -12.02 11.77
C PHE A 58 -16.55 -13.22 11.37
N LYS A 59 -16.91 -13.34 10.09
CA LYS A 59 -17.70 -14.48 9.59
C LYS A 59 -17.00 -15.82 9.81
N LYS A 60 -15.68 -15.83 9.66
CA LYS A 60 -14.87 -17.06 9.71
C LYS A 60 -14.46 -17.42 11.14
N GLU A 61 -14.00 -16.43 11.90
CA GLU A 61 -13.26 -16.66 13.15
C GLU A 61 -14.01 -16.17 14.40
N ARG A 62 -14.95 -15.22 14.27
CA ARG A 62 -15.67 -14.59 15.41
C ARG A 62 -17.17 -14.38 15.12
N PRO A 63 -17.93 -15.41 14.72
CA PRO A 63 -19.33 -15.24 14.31
C PRO A 63 -20.23 -14.70 15.44
N GLU A 64 -19.86 -14.88 16.71
CA GLU A 64 -20.59 -14.39 17.88
C GLU A 64 -20.73 -12.86 17.90
N ILE A 65 -19.73 -12.11 17.41
CA ILE A 65 -19.82 -10.65 17.36
C ILE A 65 -20.88 -10.18 16.37
N LEU A 66 -21.12 -10.95 15.30
CA LEU A 66 -22.13 -10.65 14.30
C LEU A 66 -23.54 -10.76 14.89
N GLU A 67 -23.77 -11.74 15.78
CA GLU A 67 -25.04 -11.87 16.50
C GLU A 67 -25.28 -10.71 17.46
N LEU A 68 -24.24 -10.24 18.16
CA LEU A 68 -24.33 -9.04 18.98
C LEU A 68 -24.68 -7.79 18.12
N ILE A 69 -24.02 -7.62 16.98
CA ILE A 69 -24.30 -6.53 16.04
C ILE A 69 -25.74 -6.61 15.51
N LYS A 70 -26.22 -7.80 15.12
CA LYS A 70 -27.62 -8.01 14.71
C LYS A 70 -28.59 -7.63 15.83
N GLY A 71 -28.29 -8.01 17.06
CA GLY A 71 -29.06 -7.64 18.25
C GLY A 71 -29.15 -6.12 18.43
N LEU A 72 -28.01 -5.42 18.41
CA LEU A 72 -27.94 -3.96 18.50
C LEU A 72 -28.69 -3.27 17.35
N LEU A 73 -28.59 -3.81 16.13
CA LEU A 73 -29.26 -3.29 14.94
C LEU A 73 -30.77 -3.45 15.06
N SER A 74 -31.26 -4.61 15.51
CA SER A 74 -32.70 -4.87 15.68
C SER A 74 -33.36 -3.96 16.72
N LYS A 75 -32.61 -3.56 17.75
CA LYS A 75 -33.02 -2.60 18.78
C LYS A 75 -32.96 -1.14 18.30
N GLY A 76 -32.44 -0.89 17.10
CA GLY A 76 -32.25 0.45 16.55
C GLY A 76 -31.18 1.27 17.27
N GLN A 77 -30.35 0.63 18.11
CA GLN A 77 -29.28 1.28 18.86
C GLN A 77 -28.09 1.62 17.95
N ILE A 78 -27.92 0.85 16.88
CA ILE A 78 -26.95 1.15 15.83
C ILE A 78 -27.63 1.31 14.46
N GLU A 79 -26.94 1.99 13.55
CA GLU A 79 -27.08 1.78 12.12
C GLU A 79 -25.77 1.25 11.55
N LEU A 80 -25.84 0.49 10.45
CA LEU A 80 -24.63 0.10 9.72
C LEU A 80 -24.40 1.03 8.53
N MET A 81 -23.14 1.39 8.33
CA MET A 81 -22.64 2.16 7.20
C MET A 81 -21.94 1.21 6.22
N GLY A 82 -22.12 1.44 4.92
CA GLY A 82 -21.40 0.72 3.88
C GLY A 82 -20.16 1.48 3.42
N GLY A 83 -19.66 1.12 2.24
CA GLY A 83 -18.45 1.69 1.68
C GLY A 83 -17.88 0.76 0.62
N PRO A 84 -16.71 1.08 0.05
CA PRO A 84 -16.00 0.14 -0.81
C PRO A 84 -15.45 -1.03 0.04
N TYR A 85 -15.61 -2.27 -0.42
CA TYR A 85 -15.40 -3.47 0.42
C TYR A 85 -14.01 -3.58 1.03
N TYR A 86 -12.95 -3.35 0.26
CA TYR A 86 -11.56 -3.52 0.70
C TYR A 86 -10.82 -2.20 0.97
N GLU A 87 -11.56 -1.12 1.28
CA GLU A 87 -10.99 0.19 1.62
C GLU A 87 -9.99 0.78 0.59
N PRO A 88 -10.30 0.84 -0.72
CA PRO A 88 -9.46 1.55 -1.69
C PRO A 88 -9.55 3.07 -1.54
N ILE A 89 -8.48 3.77 -1.92
CA ILE A 89 -8.55 5.22 -2.15
C ILE A 89 -9.41 5.47 -3.40
N LEU A 90 -10.66 5.92 -3.19
CA LEU A 90 -11.66 6.00 -4.26
C LEU A 90 -11.16 6.77 -5.50
N PRO A 91 -10.51 7.95 -5.38
CA PRO A 91 -10.03 8.65 -6.57
C PRO A 91 -8.91 7.92 -7.32
N ALA A 92 -8.19 7.00 -6.68
CA ALA A 92 -7.07 6.27 -7.28
C ALA A 92 -7.56 5.10 -8.16
N ILE A 93 -8.75 4.56 -7.93
CA ILE A 93 -9.25 3.38 -8.65
C ILE A 93 -10.24 3.76 -9.77
N PRO A 94 -10.41 2.93 -10.82
CA PRO A 94 -11.38 3.19 -11.87
C PRO A 94 -12.82 3.28 -11.35
N SER A 95 -13.66 4.12 -11.96
CA SER A 95 -15.09 4.25 -11.60
C SER A 95 -15.86 2.92 -11.57
N ARG A 96 -15.49 1.97 -12.43
CA ARG A 96 -16.08 0.61 -12.47
C ARG A 96 -15.78 -0.19 -11.21
N ASP A 97 -14.61 0.02 -10.61
CA ASP A 97 -14.13 -0.72 -9.45
C ASP A 97 -14.68 -0.08 -8.18
N ILE A 98 -14.80 1.25 -8.13
CA ILE A 98 -15.56 1.96 -7.07
C ILE A 98 -16.98 1.38 -6.97
N LYS A 99 -17.68 1.29 -8.11
CA LYS A 99 -19.03 0.73 -8.15
C LYS A 99 -19.06 -0.72 -7.68
N GLY A 100 -18.14 -1.56 -8.20
CA GLY A 100 -18.09 -2.98 -7.85
C GLY A 100 -17.78 -3.24 -6.38
N GLN A 101 -16.85 -2.48 -5.79
CA GLN A 101 -16.51 -2.54 -4.37
C GLN A 101 -17.71 -2.17 -3.49
N VAL A 102 -18.45 -1.11 -3.83
CA VAL A 102 -19.64 -0.69 -3.07
C VAL A 102 -20.81 -1.68 -3.24
N GLU A 103 -20.98 -2.26 -4.43
CA GLU A 103 -21.97 -3.32 -4.67
C GLU A 103 -21.64 -4.59 -3.87
N LEU A 104 -20.35 -4.94 -3.77
CA LEU A 104 -19.87 -6.08 -2.99
C LEU A 104 -20.19 -5.90 -1.50
N MET A 105 -19.87 -4.74 -0.93
CA MET A 105 -20.24 -4.41 0.46
C MET A 105 -21.74 -4.41 0.67
N SER A 106 -22.49 -3.75 -0.21
CA SER A 106 -23.95 -3.71 -0.10
C SER A 106 -24.57 -5.10 -0.18
N LYS A 107 -23.99 -6.02 -0.97
CA LYS A 107 -24.41 -7.42 -1.02
C LYS A 107 -24.06 -8.14 0.28
N ALA A 108 -22.83 -8.02 0.77
CA ALA A 108 -22.41 -8.66 2.01
C ALA A 108 -23.27 -8.24 3.21
N MET A 109 -23.64 -6.96 3.30
CA MET A 109 -24.51 -6.45 4.36
C MET A 109 -25.95 -6.96 4.25
N ARG A 110 -26.49 -7.08 3.02
CA ARG A 110 -27.81 -7.69 2.82
C ARG A 110 -27.81 -9.16 3.18
N ASP A 111 -26.77 -9.89 2.82
CA ASP A 111 -26.69 -11.32 3.08
C ASP A 111 -26.57 -11.59 4.58
N GLU A 112 -25.64 -10.88 5.26
CA GLU A 112 -25.30 -11.09 6.67
C GLU A 112 -26.32 -10.45 7.62
N PHE A 113 -26.66 -9.17 7.42
CA PHE A 113 -27.44 -8.38 8.39
C PHE A 113 -28.89 -8.11 7.93
N LYS A 114 -29.29 -8.59 6.74
CA LYS A 114 -30.57 -8.21 6.09
C LYS A 114 -30.74 -6.69 6.00
N TYR A 115 -29.62 -5.97 5.88
CA TYR A 115 -29.58 -4.52 5.95
C TYR A 115 -29.08 -3.94 4.62
N LYS A 116 -29.72 -2.85 4.17
CA LYS A 116 -29.29 -2.09 3.00
C LYS A 116 -28.67 -0.77 3.47
N PRO A 117 -27.35 -0.57 3.34
CA PRO A 117 -26.72 0.68 3.73
C PRO A 117 -27.21 1.85 2.89
N SER A 118 -27.36 3.00 3.54
CA SER A 118 -27.61 4.29 2.89
C SER A 118 -26.44 5.28 3.06
N GLY A 119 -25.50 4.98 3.96
CA GLY A 119 -24.29 5.75 4.21
C GLY A 119 -23.04 5.06 3.69
N MET A 120 -22.02 5.87 3.43
CA MET A 120 -20.70 5.41 2.97
C MET A 120 -19.56 6.04 3.76
N TRP A 121 -18.69 5.21 4.31
CA TRP A 121 -17.37 5.62 4.74
C TRP A 121 -16.50 5.89 3.52
N ILE A 122 -15.79 7.02 3.52
CA ILE A 122 -14.82 7.36 2.47
C ILE A 122 -13.44 6.98 3.01
N PRO A 123 -12.77 5.95 2.47
CA PRO A 123 -11.47 5.50 2.96
C PRO A 123 -10.46 6.66 3.00
N GLU A 124 -9.80 6.81 4.14
CA GLU A 124 -8.87 7.92 4.44
C GLU A 124 -9.43 9.33 4.21
N ARG A 125 -10.76 9.45 4.09
CA ARG A 125 -11.49 10.66 3.72
C ARG A 125 -10.89 11.36 2.49
N VAL A 126 -10.24 10.62 1.58
CA VAL A 126 -9.65 11.22 0.37
C VAL A 126 -10.76 11.53 -0.63
N TRP A 127 -11.01 12.82 -0.81
CA TRP A 127 -12.06 13.33 -1.68
C TRP A 127 -11.47 14.04 -2.89
N GLN A 128 -12.04 13.78 -4.07
CA GLN A 128 -11.88 14.62 -5.26
C GLN A 128 -13.27 14.89 -5.87
N PRO A 129 -13.54 16.08 -6.43
CA PRO A 129 -14.80 16.35 -7.11
C PRO A 129 -15.16 15.30 -8.19
N ALA A 130 -14.14 14.71 -8.82
CA ALA A 130 -14.30 13.71 -9.87
C ALA A 130 -15.04 12.43 -9.42
N ILE A 131 -14.92 12.00 -8.15
CA ILE A 131 -15.58 10.78 -7.68
C ILE A 131 -17.08 10.97 -7.41
N LEU A 132 -17.56 12.22 -7.28
CA LEU A 132 -18.95 12.53 -6.97
C LEU A 132 -19.94 11.88 -7.95
N LYS A 133 -19.62 11.88 -9.25
CA LYS A 133 -20.46 11.24 -10.28
C LYS A 133 -20.61 9.73 -10.06
N ASP A 134 -19.61 9.10 -9.47
CA ASP A 134 -19.57 7.67 -9.21
C ASP A 134 -20.31 7.36 -7.91
N LEU A 135 -20.11 8.15 -6.85
CA LEU A 135 -20.86 8.02 -5.59
C LEU A 135 -22.37 8.19 -5.82
N LEU A 136 -22.78 9.14 -6.66
CA LEU A 136 -24.20 9.34 -6.99
C LEU A 136 -24.84 8.13 -7.72
N LYS A 137 -24.04 7.22 -8.30
CA LYS A 137 -24.53 6.01 -8.98
C LYS A 137 -24.59 4.78 -8.09
N THR A 138 -24.01 4.81 -6.88
CA THR A 138 -24.00 3.65 -5.97
C THR A 138 -25.33 3.46 -5.22
N GLY A 139 -26.15 4.51 -5.12
CA GLY A 139 -27.37 4.51 -4.34
C GLY A 139 -27.18 4.95 -2.88
N MET A 140 -25.96 5.31 -2.48
CA MET A 140 -25.67 5.93 -1.19
C MET A 140 -26.28 7.33 -1.13
N SER A 141 -26.83 7.69 0.02
CA SER A 141 -27.52 8.95 0.29
C SER A 141 -26.70 9.91 1.13
N TYR A 142 -25.73 9.40 1.92
CA TYR A 142 -24.79 10.22 2.66
C TYR A 142 -23.39 9.61 2.70
N CYS A 143 -22.39 10.45 2.98
CA CYS A 143 -21.05 10.03 3.34
C CYS A 143 -20.49 10.86 4.50
N ILE A 144 -19.37 10.39 5.05
CA ILE A 144 -18.59 11.10 6.07
C ILE A 144 -17.30 11.62 5.44
N LEU A 145 -17.00 12.89 5.69
CA LEU A 145 -15.72 13.54 5.45
C LEU A 145 -15.24 14.18 6.77
N ASP A 146 -14.25 15.06 6.71
CA ASP A 146 -13.75 15.86 7.85
C ASP A 146 -14.14 17.32 7.70
N ASP A 147 -14.26 18.06 8.80
CA ASP A 147 -14.49 19.51 8.80
C ASP A 147 -13.46 20.29 7.96
N THR A 148 -12.23 19.78 7.86
CA THR A 148 -11.16 20.27 6.97
C THR A 148 -11.63 20.42 5.52
N HIS A 149 -12.51 19.55 5.04
CA HIS A 149 -13.09 19.62 3.69
C HIS A 149 -14.00 20.84 3.53
N LEU A 150 -14.83 21.09 4.54
CA LEU A 150 -15.76 22.22 4.57
C LEU A 150 -15.01 23.55 4.72
N LEU A 151 -13.98 23.58 5.56
CA LEU A 151 -13.10 24.74 5.72
C LEU A 151 -12.40 25.09 4.41
N ARG A 152 -11.87 24.08 3.70
CA ARG A 152 -11.27 24.27 2.37
C ARG A 152 -12.27 24.71 1.31
N ALA A 153 -13.55 24.38 1.47
CA ALA A 153 -14.63 24.86 0.63
C ALA A 153 -15.06 26.31 0.97
N GLY A 154 -14.42 26.95 1.96
CA GLY A 154 -14.64 28.36 2.31
C GLY A 154 -15.56 28.59 3.50
N LEU A 155 -16.03 27.54 4.19
CA LEU A 155 -16.80 27.69 5.42
C LEU A 155 -15.90 28.03 6.61
N LYS A 156 -16.48 28.69 7.61
CA LYS A 156 -15.85 28.85 8.93
C LYS A 156 -16.28 27.70 9.84
N LYS A 157 -15.50 27.46 10.89
CA LYS A 157 -15.72 26.32 11.80
C LYS A 157 -17.10 26.38 12.45
N GLU A 158 -17.52 27.57 12.87
CA GLU A 158 -18.81 27.85 13.50
C GLU A 158 -20.03 27.57 12.63
N ASP A 159 -19.84 27.45 11.31
CA ASP A 159 -20.88 27.16 10.32
C ASP A 159 -20.94 25.65 9.97
N THR A 160 -20.07 24.82 10.55
CA THR A 160 -19.98 23.38 10.23
C THR A 160 -20.87 22.47 11.09
N TYR A 161 -21.63 23.02 12.04
CA TYR A 161 -22.40 22.25 13.03
C TYR A 161 -23.76 21.74 12.53
N GLY A 162 -23.71 21.00 11.43
CA GLY A 162 -24.85 20.46 10.69
C GLY A 162 -24.36 19.47 9.63
N TYR A 163 -25.16 19.28 8.58
CA TYR A 163 -24.70 18.56 7.39
C TYR A 163 -24.99 19.38 6.15
N PHE A 164 -24.24 19.08 5.09
CA PHE A 164 -24.35 19.75 3.81
C PHE A 164 -24.75 18.77 2.73
N THR A 165 -25.09 19.28 1.56
CA THR A 165 -25.23 18.43 0.37
C THR A 165 -24.24 18.85 -0.70
N THR A 166 -23.77 17.87 -1.48
CA THR A 166 -22.98 18.11 -2.67
C THR A 166 -23.50 17.24 -3.81
N GLY A 167 -23.46 17.72 -5.05
CA GLY A 167 -24.13 17.03 -6.15
C GLY A 167 -24.47 17.90 -7.36
N GLY A 168 -25.06 17.24 -8.36
CA GLY A 168 -25.54 17.88 -9.58
C GLY A 168 -26.94 18.49 -9.43
N PRO A 169 -27.57 18.93 -10.53
CA PRO A 169 -28.92 19.50 -10.51
C PRO A 169 -30.02 18.52 -10.07
N LEU A 170 -29.85 17.22 -10.37
CA LEU A 170 -30.88 16.19 -10.20
C LEU A 170 -30.67 15.27 -8.99
N LYS A 171 -29.44 15.16 -8.50
CA LYS A 171 -29.10 14.23 -7.42
C LYS A 171 -27.96 14.80 -6.58
N ASN A 172 -28.13 14.73 -5.27
CA ASN A 172 -27.13 15.12 -4.28
C ASN A 172 -26.86 13.96 -3.31
N ILE A 173 -25.70 14.03 -2.66
CA ILE A 173 -25.33 13.21 -1.51
C ILE A 173 -25.18 14.14 -0.31
N ALA A 174 -25.66 13.71 0.86
CA ALA A 174 -25.42 14.40 2.12
C ALA A 174 -23.98 14.16 2.59
N VAL A 175 -23.36 15.19 3.15
CA VAL A 175 -21.98 15.16 3.67
C VAL A 175 -22.05 15.55 5.14
N PHE A 176 -21.73 14.58 5.99
CA PHE A 176 -21.43 14.79 7.40
C PHE A 176 -19.93 14.99 7.57
N SER A 177 -19.51 15.92 8.42
CA SER A 177 -18.10 16.22 8.64
C SER A 177 -17.71 15.85 10.06
N SER A 178 -16.75 14.94 10.21
CA SER A 178 -16.10 14.64 11.49
C SER A 178 -15.48 15.91 12.05
N ASP A 179 -15.79 16.18 13.32
CA ASP A 179 -15.26 17.34 14.04
C ASP A 179 -13.85 17.02 14.55
N LYS A 180 -12.86 17.79 14.07
CA LYS A 180 -11.47 17.61 14.47
C LYS A 180 -11.29 17.71 15.99
N MET A 181 -11.95 18.65 16.67
CA MET A 181 -11.77 18.80 18.12
C MET A 181 -12.26 17.54 18.85
N LEU A 182 -13.36 16.94 18.42
CA LEU A 182 -13.84 15.69 18.98
C LEU A 182 -12.87 14.53 18.76
N ARG A 183 -12.22 14.43 17.59
CA ARG A 183 -11.18 13.42 17.31
C ARG A 183 -9.96 13.48 18.24
N TYR A 184 -9.68 14.67 18.81
CA TYR A 184 -8.57 14.89 19.74
C TYR A 184 -9.00 14.80 21.21
N ILE A 185 -10.28 15.02 21.51
CA ILE A 185 -10.82 14.89 22.87
C ILE A 185 -11.17 13.43 23.16
N ILE A 186 -11.82 12.73 22.23
CA ILE A 186 -12.34 11.38 22.42
C ILE A 186 -11.36 10.34 21.84
N PRO A 187 -10.86 9.35 22.60
CA PRO A 187 -11.05 9.10 24.03
C PRO A 187 -9.89 9.59 24.93
N PHE A 188 -9.08 10.55 24.47
CA PHE A 188 -7.79 10.88 25.11
C PHE A 188 -7.89 11.86 26.29
N LYS A 189 -8.89 12.73 26.34
CA LYS A 189 -9.15 13.67 27.44
C LYS A 189 -10.34 13.21 28.28
N GLY A 190 -10.49 13.73 29.50
CA GLY A 190 -11.64 13.40 30.36
C GLY A 190 -12.99 13.64 29.68
N ALA A 191 -13.99 12.83 29.99
CA ALA A 191 -15.32 12.89 29.36
C ALA A 191 -16.00 14.27 29.53
N GLU A 192 -15.67 14.98 30.63
CA GLU A 192 -16.14 16.33 30.92
C GLU A 192 -15.72 17.36 29.86
N GLU A 193 -14.56 17.18 29.22
CA GLU A 193 -14.08 18.07 28.17
C GLU A 193 -14.97 18.01 26.92
N THR A 194 -15.53 16.84 26.60
CA THR A 194 -16.53 16.73 25.52
C THR A 194 -17.79 17.52 25.87
N ILE A 195 -18.28 17.40 27.11
CA ILE A 195 -19.47 18.14 27.55
C ILE A 195 -19.22 19.64 27.56
N LYS A 196 -18.03 20.08 27.99
CA LYS A 196 -17.61 21.49 27.91
C LYS A 196 -17.63 22.00 26.48
N TYR A 197 -17.04 21.26 25.55
CA TYR A 197 -17.06 21.61 24.13
C TYR A 197 -18.49 21.71 23.57
N PHE A 198 -19.38 20.77 23.93
CA PHE A 198 -20.79 20.83 23.54
C PHE A 198 -21.51 22.08 24.07
N LYS A 199 -21.22 22.50 25.31
CA LYS A 199 -21.76 23.75 25.87
C LYS A 199 -21.26 24.98 25.12
N GLU A 200 -19.98 24.99 24.74
CA GLU A 200 -19.39 26.09 23.95
C GLU A 200 -20.04 26.19 22.56
N VAL A 201 -20.24 25.06 21.87
CA VAL A 201 -20.85 25.02 20.53
C VAL A 201 -22.35 25.36 20.57
N SER A 202 -23.09 24.88 21.57
CA SER A 202 -24.53 25.15 21.72
C SER A 202 -24.85 26.53 22.31
N LYS A 203 -23.81 27.32 22.61
CA LYS A 203 -23.96 28.72 23.00
C LYS A 203 -24.47 29.50 21.78
N ASP A 204 -25.56 30.25 21.99
CA ASP A 204 -26.20 31.11 20.98
C ASP A 204 -26.75 30.37 19.73
N ARG A 205 -27.06 29.07 19.87
CA ARG A 205 -27.75 28.26 18.85
C ARG A 205 -28.98 27.58 19.46
N ASP A 206 -30.01 27.33 18.66
CA ASP A 206 -31.17 26.54 19.11
C ASP A 206 -30.86 25.04 19.09
N GLU A 207 -30.16 24.59 18.04
CA GLU A 207 -29.68 23.23 17.90
C GLU A 207 -28.37 23.18 17.09
N SER A 208 -27.47 22.26 17.44
CA SER A 208 -26.25 21.96 16.69
C SER A 208 -26.11 20.46 16.45
N LEU A 209 -25.63 20.06 15.27
CA LEU A 209 -25.11 18.71 15.05
C LEU A 209 -23.60 18.70 15.25
N LEU A 210 -23.11 17.79 16.08
CA LEU A 210 -21.71 17.45 16.21
C LEU A 210 -21.50 15.99 15.80
N VAL A 211 -20.50 15.74 14.96
CA VAL A 211 -20.18 14.40 14.45
C VAL A 211 -18.80 14.01 14.94
N TYR A 212 -18.71 12.92 15.70
CA TYR A 212 -17.45 12.22 15.95
C TYR A 212 -17.39 11.03 15.02
N ALA A 213 -16.49 11.07 14.02
CA ALA A 213 -16.26 9.95 13.14
C ALA A 213 -14.77 9.60 13.08
N ASP A 214 -14.41 8.42 13.59
CA ASP A 214 -13.02 8.06 13.84
C ASP A 214 -12.82 6.54 13.97
N ASP A 215 -11.55 6.15 14.01
CA ASP A 215 -11.11 4.77 14.16
C ASP A 215 -11.49 4.22 15.54
N VAL A 216 -12.15 3.07 15.57
CA VAL A 216 -12.49 2.43 16.85
C VAL A 216 -11.23 1.93 17.55
N GLU A 217 -10.15 1.66 16.83
CA GLU A 217 -8.87 1.18 17.36
C GLU A 217 -8.28 2.14 18.42
N LYS A 218 -8.69 3.41 18.42
CA LYS A 218 -8.41 4.39 19.49
C LYS A 218 -8.97 4.00 20.85
N PHE A 219 -9.99 3.13 20.88
CA PHE A 219 -10.69 2.69 22.09
C PHE A 219 -10.11 1.38 22.67
N GLY A 220 -8.86 1.02 22.37
CA GLY A 220 -8.24 -0.13 23.03
C GLY A 220 -6.93 -0.63 22.43
N GLU A 221 -6.74 -0.46 21.12
CA GLU A 221 -5.54 -0.98 20.46
C GLU A 221 -4.36 -0.02 20.58
N TRP A 222 -4.61 1.28 20.42
CA TRP A 222 -3.54 2.28 20.45
C TRP A 222 -2.81 2.27 21.81
N PRO A 223 -1.52 2.65 21.85
CA PRO A 223 -0.72 2.56 23.08
C PRO A 223 -1.40 3.20 24.30
N GLY A 224 -1.57 2.43 25.37
CA GLY A 224 -2.18 2.87 26.63
C GLY A 224 -3.71 3.03 26.62
N THR A 225 -4.36 2.94 25.46
CA THR A 225 -5.81 3.20 25.34
C THR A 225 -6.68 2.12 25.97
N TYR A 226 -6.29 0.84 25.94
CA TYR A 226 -7.04 -0.21 26.65
C TYR A 226 -7.19 0.08 28.14
N ASP A 227 -6.08 0.47 28.78
CA ASP A 227 -6.06 0.76 30.20
C ASP A 227 -6.87 2.03 30.51
N LEU A 228 -6.80 3.05 29.65
CA LEU A 228 -7.60 4.26 29.79
C LEU A 228 -9.10 3.97 29.63
N VAL A 229 -9.48 3.29 28.54
CA VAL A 229 -10.87 3.11 28.12
C VAL A 229 -11.62 2.14 29.01
N TYR A 230 -11.01 1.00 29.34
CA TYR A 230 -11.68 -0.07 30.07
C TYR A 230 -11.24 -0.16 31.54
N LYS A 231 -9.93 -0.18 31.84
CA LYS A 231 -9.49 -0.34 33.25
C LYS A 231 -9.75 0.89 34.10
N LYS A 232 -9.53 2.09 33.55
CA LYS A 232 -9.83 3.37 34.21
C LYS A 232 -11.27 3.84 33.96
N GLY A 233 -12.06 3.06 33.22
CA GLY A 233 -13.49 3.30 33.02
C GLY A 233 -13.82 4.57 32.22
N TRP A 234 -12.95 5.03 31.32
CA TRP A 234 -13.24 6.21 30.51
C TRP A 234 -14.51 6.04 29.66
N LEU A 235 -14.71 4.88 29.02
CA LEU A 235 -15.91 4.64 28.19
C LEU A 235 -17.19 4.72 29.02
N LYS A 236 -17.16 4.12 30.22
CA LYS A 236 -18.22 4.21 31.21
C LYS A 236 -18.51 5.67 31.57
N GLY A 237 -17.46 6.42 31.94
CA GLY A 237 -17.59 7.84 32.30
C GLY A 237 -18.18 8.66 31.17
N PHE A 238 -17.76 8.40 29.92
CA PHE A 238 -18.28 9.07 28.74
C PHE A 238 -19.76 8.79 28.51
N PHE A 239 -20.17 7.53 28.53
CA PHE A 239 -21.58 7.15 28.37
C PHE A 239 -22.47 7.62 29.53
N ASP A 240 -21.95 7.61 30.76
CA ASP A 240 -22.62 8.19 31.93
C ASP A 240 -22.86 9.70 31.73
N GLN A 241 -21.86 10.44 31.23
CA GLN A 241 -21.99 11.88 30.96
C GLN A 241 -23.04 12.18 29.88
N LEU A 242 -23.05 11.42 28.77
CA LEU A 242 -24.08 11.56 27.73
C LEU A 242 -25.48 11.28 28.30
N SER A 243 -25.62 10.21 29.09
CA SER A 243 -26.90 9.81 29.69
C SER A 243 -27.42 10.82 30.72
N ARG A 244 -26.52 11.38 31.55
CA ARG A 244 -26.86 12.41 32.55
C ARG A 244 -27.31 13.73 31.94
N ASN A 245 -26.88 14.01 30.71
CA ASN A 245 -27.17 15.27 30.01
C ASN A 245 -28.22 15.10 28.89
N LYS A 246 -28.98 14.00 28.91
CA LYS A 246 -29.92 13.64 27.81
C LYS A 246 -31.04 14.64 27.53
N GLU A 247 -31.30 15.56 28.46
CA GLU A 247 -32.30 16.61 28.29
C GLU A 247 -31.91 17.63 27.21
N TRP A 248 -30.61 17.78 26.94
CA TRP A 248 -30.09 18.73 25.96
C TRP A 248 -29.04 18.12 25.01
N ILE A 249 -28.50 16.92 25.29
CA ILE A 249 -27.66 16.15 24.36
C ILE A 249 -28.42 14.90 23.94
N GLU A 250 -28.64 14.72 22.64
CA GLU A 250 -29.22 13.50 22.10
C GLU A 250 -28.23 12.81 21.17
N THR A 251 -27.90 11.56 21.45
CA THR A 251 -27.13 10.75 20.50
C THR A 251 -28.02 10.29 19.35
N VAL A 252 -27.57 10.49 18.11
CA VAL A 252 -28.36 10.19 16.92
C VAL A 252 -27.59 9.31 15.93
N ARG A 253 -28.34 8.50 15.18
CA ARG A 253 -27.82 7.84 13.97
C ARG A 253 -27.83 8.85 12.83
N LEU A 254 -26.81 8.82 11.97
CA LEU A 254 -26.67 9.81 10.89
C LEU A 254 -27.87 9.80 9.94
N SER A 255 -28.38 8.62 9.58
CA SER A 255 -29.54 8.54 8.69
C SER A 255 -30.84 9.04 9.34
N ASP A 256 -31.00 8.91 10.66
CA ASP A 256 -32.16 9.45 11.38
C ASP A 256 -32.12 10.98 11.45
N TYR A 257 -30.94 11.55 11.70
CA TYR A 257 -30.75 13.01 11.66
C TYR A 257 -31.06 13.55 10.27
N MET A 258 -30.51 12.93 9.22
CA MET A 258 -30.75 13.32 7.82
C MET A 258 -32.24 13.25 7.41
N LYS A 259 -33.02 12.30 7.94
CA LYS A 259 -34.46 12.18 7.65
C LYS A 259 -35.29 13.28 8.33
N SER A 260 -34.84 13.76 9.48
CA SER A 260 -35.60 14.69 10.33
C SER A 260 -35.17 16.15 10.15
N HIS A 261 -33.99 16.41 9.58
CA HIS A 261 -33.44 17.75 9.41
C HIS A 261 -33.21 18.06 7.93
N ARG A 262 -33.17 19.36 7.59
CA ARG A 262 -32.73 19.82 6.28
C ARG A 262 -31.22 20.08 6.32
N PRO A 263 -30.50 19.96 5.19
CA PRO A 263 -29.09 20.36 5.15
C PRO A 263 -28.97 21.86 5.39
N LEU A 264 -27.87 22.29 6.01
CA LEU A 264 -27.55 23.71 6.20
C LEU A 264 -27.35 24.42 4.86
N GLY A 265 -26.91 23.69 3.84
CA GLY A 265 -26.80 24.23 2.50
C GLY A 265 -26.25 23.23 1.50
N LYS A 266 -26.08 23.71 0.27
CA LYS A 266 -25.35 23.01 -0.79
C LYS A 266 -23.94 23.58 -0.88
N ILE A 267 -22.94 22.70 -1.00
CA ILE A 267 -21.53 23.07 -1.06
C ILE A 267 -20.76 22.27 -2.11
N PHE A 268 -19.75 22.88 -2.71
CA PHE A 268 -18.80 22.21 -3.59
C PHE A 268 -17.50 22.00 -2.82
N ILE A 269 -17.13 20.73 -2.68
CA ILE A 269 -15.99 20.33 -1.84
C ILE A 269 -14.77 20.13 -2.73
N PRO A 270 -13.67 20.90 -2.56
CA PRO A 270 -12.44 20.72 -3.32
C PRO A 270 -11.71 19.45 -2.88
N GLU A 271 -10.62 19.11 -3.57
CA GLU A 271 -9.78 17.99 -3.16
C GLU A 271 -9.21 18.20 -1.75
N ALA A 272 -9.39 17.19 -0.91
CA ALA A 272 -8.91 17.19 0.47
C ALA A 272 -8.92 15.78 1.07
N SER A 273 -8.38 15.70 2.28
CA SER A 273 -8.51 14.61 3.25
C SER A 273 -8.54 15.26 4.65
N TYR A 274 -8.46 14.45 5.72
CA TYR A 274 -8.24 14.97 7.07
C TYR A 274 -6.89 15.71 7.15
N GLU A 275 -6.79 16.67 8.08
CA GLU A 275 -5.65 17.59 8.17
C GLU A 275 -4.29 16.89 8.20
N GLU A 276 -4.16 15.81 8.97
CA GLU A 276 -2.92 15.05 9.13
C GLU A 276 -2.44 14.45 7.80
N MET A 277 -3.36 13.89 6.98
CA MET A 277 -3.05 13.41 5.63
C MET A 277 -2.59 14.54 4.72
N MET A 278 -3.22 15.72 4.81
CA MET A 278 -2.84 16.88 4.01
C MET A 278 -1.43 17.36 4.37
N GLU A 279 -1.03 17.24 5.64
CA GLU A 279 0.33 17.54 6.08
C GLU A 279 1.34 16.53 5.51
N TRP A 280 1.11 15.22 5.70
CA TRP A 280 2.03 14.17 5.24
C TRP A 280 2.26 14.24 3.74
N THR A 281 1.19 14.48 2.99
CA THR A 281 1.22 14.50 1.53
C THR A 281 1.65 15.84 0.92
N GLY A 282 1.60 16.92 1.69
CA GLY A 282 1.74 18.28 1.14
C GLY A 282 0.54 18.72 0.29
N GLY A 283 -0.62 18.11 0.46
CA GLY A 283 -1.91 18.62 -0.04
C GLY A 283 -2.74 17.65 -0.90
N SER A 284 -2.17 16.57 -1.44
CA SER A 284 -2.93 15.57 -2.20
C SER A 284 -2.37 14.19 -1.94
N TRP A 285 -3.24 13.20 -1.68
CA TRP A 285 -2.83 11.81 -1.51
C TRP A 285 -1.98 11.29 -2.69
N PHE A 286 -2.27 11.76 -3.92
CA PHE A 286 -1.52 11.37 -5.12
C PHE A 286 -0.05 11.78 -5.10
N ASN A 287 0.34 12.72 -4.23
CA ASN A 287 1.75 13.05 -4.04
C ASN A 287 2.56 11.86 -3.51
N PHE A 288 1.93 10.86 -2.88
CA PHE A 288 2.61 9.62 -2.51
C PHE A 288 3.17 8.85 -3.70
N LEU A 289 2.51 8.90 -4.86
CA LEU A 289 3.03 8.29 -6.09
C LEU A 289 4.40 8.91 -6.46
N LYS A 290 4.54 10.22 -6.32
CA LYS A 290 5.82 10.91 -6.57
C LYS A 290 6.84 10.68 -5.45
N MET A 291 6.40 10.67 -4.19
CA MET A 291 7.29 10.51 -3.04
C MET A 291 7.89 9.10 -2.99
N TYR A 292 7.14 8.09 -3.42
CA TYR A 292 7.52 6.68 -3.38
C TYR A 292 7.34 6.04 -4.78
N PRO A 293 8.42 5.94 -5.58
CA PRO A 293 8.39 5.25 -6.87
C PRO A 293 7.86 3.82 -6.78
N GLU A 294 8.09 3.15 -5.64
CA GLU A 294 7.58 1.81 -5.38
C GLU A 294 6.05 1.80 -5.22
N THR A 295 5.47 2.84 -4.60
CA THR A 295 4.02 3.06 -4.59
C THR A 295 3.51 3.32 -6.00
N ASP A 296 4.13 4.22 -6.76
CA ASP A 296 3.67 4.53 -8.12
C ASP A 296 3.68 3.27 -8.98
N HIS A 297 4.77 2.49 -8.95
CA HIS A 297 4.86 1.23 -9.68
C HIS A 297 3.75 0.25 -9.30
N MET A 298 3.54 0.01 -8.00
CA MET A 298 2.46 -0.86 -7.51
C MET A 298 1.06 -0.33 -7.89
N TYR A 299 0.89 0.99 -7.92
CA TYR A 299 -0.33 1.65 -8.38
C TYR A 299 -0.54 1.41 -9.88
N ARG A 300 0.50 1.56 -10.71
CA ARG A 300 0.39 1.29 -12.16
C ARG A 300 0.14 -0.18 -12.46
N LYS A 301 0.76 -1.08 -11.70
CA LYS A 301 0.46 -2.51 -11.75
C LYS A 301 -1.03 -2.76 -11.49
N MET A 302 -1.59 -2.17 -10.42
CA MET A 302 -3.03 -2.27 -10.14
C MET A 302 -3.89 -1.76 -11.30
N ARG A 303 -3.54 -0.62 -11.90
CA ARG A 303 -4.25 -0.08 -13.08
C ARG A 303 -4.19 -1.03 -14.27
N TYR A 304 -3.01 -1.56 -14.57
CA TYR A 304 -2.80 -2.55 -15.64
C TYR A 304 -3.66 -3.81 -15.41
N VAL A 305 -3.65 -4.37 -14.20
CA VAL A 305 -4.47 -5.54 -13.85
C VAL A 305 -5.95 -5.23 -13.95
N SER A 306 -6.40 -4.07 -13.46
CA SER A 306 -7.80 -3.66 -13.58
C SER A 306 -8.23 -3.55 -15.05
N ASP A 307 -7.42 -2.97 -15.93
CA ASP A 307 -7.72 -2.88 -17.35
C ASP A 307 -7.73 -4.26 -18.04
N LYS A 308 -6.87 -5.18 -17.60
CA LYS A 308 -6.83 -6.58 -18.04
C LYS A 308 -8.11 -7.33 -17.64
N VAL A 309 -8.55 -7.21 -16.38
CA VAL A 309 -9.82 -7.79 -15.89
C VAL A 309 -11.03 -7.19 -16.62
N ASN A 310 -11.05 -5.88 -16.86
CA ASN A 310 -12.12 -5.21 -17.60
C ASN A 310 -12.16 -5.65 -19.08
N SER A 311 -11.01 -5.83 -19.71
CA SER A 311 -10.93 -6.35 -21.08
C SER A 311 -11.45 -7.78 -21.18
N PHE A 312 -11.15 -8.60 -20.17
CA PHE A 312 -11.68 -9.96 -20.04
C PHE A 312 -13.21 -9.98 -19.90
N GLN A 313 -13.80 -9.07 -19.12
CA GLN A 313 -15.25 -8.95 -18.96
C GLN A 313 -16.00 -8.77 -20.28
N LYS A 314 -15.47 -7.95 -21.19
CA LYS A 314 -16.11 -7.66 -22.48
C LYS A 314 -16.15 -8.88 -23.40
N GLY A 315 -15.31 -9.89 -23.16
CA GLY A 315 -15.07 -10.99 -24.07
C GLY A 315 -15.99 -12.21 -23.94
N LEU A 316 -16.68 -12.48 -22.81
CA LEU A 316 -17.30 -13.80 -22.59
C LEU A 316 -18.56 -13.87 -21.70
N PHE A 317 -19.56 -14.63 -22.17
CA PHE A 317 -20.72 -15.10 -21.37
C PHE A 317 -20.44 -16.38 -20.55
N ARG A 318 -19.44 -17.21 -20.95
CA ARG A 318 -19.20 -18.56 -20.39
C ARG A 318 -18.22 -18.63 -19.20
N LYS A 319 -17.61 -17.51 -18.80
CA LYS A 319 -16.57 -17.45 -17.75
C LYS A 319 -16.94 -16.56 -16.56
N ARG A 320 -18.23 -16.58 -16.17
CA ARG A 320 -18.77 -15.71 -15.11
C ARG A 320 -18.08 -15.91 -13.76
N ARG A 321 -17.74 -17.16 -13.42
CA ARG A 321 -17.04 -17.49 -12.16
C ARG A 321 -15.63 -16.89 -12.14
N ASP A 322 -14.85 -17.11 -13.20
CA ASP A 322 -13.49 -16.57 -13.30
C ASP A 322 -13.51 -15.04 -13.25
N LEU A 323 -14.45 -14.41 -13.96
CA LEU A 323 -14.61 -12.96 -13.92
C LEU A 323 -14.96 -12.43 -12.52
N TYR A 324 -15.84 -13.13 -11.80
CA TYR A 324 -16.19 -12.75 -10.44
C TYR A 324 -14.96 -12.81 -9.52
N TRP A 325 -14.24 -13.94 -9.52
CA TRP A 325 -13.08 -14.10 -8.65
C TRP A 325 -11.90 -13.21 -9.06
N SER A 326 -11.66 -12.97 -10.36
CA SER A 326 -10.63 -12.02 -10.78
C SER A 326 -10.93 -10.59 -10.31
N LYS A 327 -12.22 -10.21 -10.21
CA LYS A 327 -12.61 -8.91 -9.62
C LYS A 327 -12.42 -8.88 -8.12
N VAL A 328 -12.78 -9.96 -7.41
CA VAL A 328 -12.58 -10.03 -5.96
C VAL A 328 -11.09 -9.92 -5.61
N GLU A 329 -10.23 -10.65 -6.33
CA GLU A 329 -8.77 -10.55 -6.17
C GLU A 329 -8.26 -9.15 -6.53
N LEU A 330 -8.71 -8.56 -7.65
CA LEU A 330 -8.37 -7.18 -7.98
C LEU A 330 -8.74 -6.22 -6.85
N TYR A 331 -9.97 -6.30 -6.32
CA TYR A 331 -10.45 -5.40 -5.27
C TYR A 331 -9.67 -5.57 -3.96
N ARG A 332 -9.18 -6.77 -3.65
CA ARG A 332 -8.26 -6.99 -2.53
C ARG A 332 -6.91 -6.31 -2.77
N GLY A 333 -6.40 -6.38 -4.00
CA GLY A 333 -5.20 -5.67 -4.43
C GLY A 333 -5.33 -4.14 -4.41
N GLU A 334 -6.55 -3.60 -4.38
CA GLU A 334 -6.80 -2.15 -4.27
C GLU A 334 -6.81 -1.62 -2.82
N CYS A 335 -6.59 -2.48 -1.82
CA CYS A 335 -6.59 -2.08 -0.41
C CYS A 335 -5.55 -0.99 -0.12
N ASN A 336 -5.97 0.15 0.44
CA ASN A 336 -5.14 1.35 0.46
C ASN A 336 -3.84 1.22 1.28
N CYS A 337 -3.82 0.43 2.36
CA CYS A 337 -2.82 0.59 3.41
C CYS A 337 -1.38 0.31 2.97
N GLY A 338 -1.17 -0.54 1.97
CA GLY A 338 0.17 -0.80 1.43
C GLY A 338 0.67 0.28 0.46
N TYR A 339 -0.19 1.19 -0.02
CA TYR A 339 0.18 2.20 -1.02
C TYR A 339 0.79 3.47 -0.43
N TRP A 340 0.69 3.74 0.86
CA TRP A 340 1.14 5.03 1.40
C TRP A 340 1.69 4.90 2.82
N HIS A 341 2.30 5.97 3.32
CA HIS A 341 2.89 5.99 4.65
C HIS A 341 2.47 7.26 5.42
N GLY A 342 1.95 7.05 6.63
CA GLY A 342 1.71 8.07 7.64
C GLY A 342 2.31 7.62 8.98
N VAL A 343 1.48 7.44 10.01
CA VAL A 343 1.93 6.99 11.35
C VAL A 343 1.78 5.48 11.61
N PHE A 344 1.20 4.72 10.68
CA PHE A 344 0.83 3.31 10.87
C PHE A 344 1.71 2.30 10.10
N GLY A 345 2.94 2.68 9.73
CA GLY A 345 3.86 1.84 8.94
C GLY A 345 3.52 1.78 7.45
N GLY A 346 2.30 1.37 7.08
CA GLY A 346 1.79 1.41 5.70
C GLY A 346 2.74 0.76 4.68
N LEU A 347 3.18 1.50 3.66
CA LEU A 347 4.16 1.09 2.64
C LEU A 347 5.39 0.36 3.23
N TYR A 348 5.90 0.78 4.39
CA TYR A 348 7.09 0.16 4.99
C TYR A 348 6.82 -1.22 5.60
N MET A 349 5.56 -1.66 5.70
CA MET A 349 5.19 -3.00 6.14
C MET A 349 5.13 -3.97 4.96
N TYR A 350 6.17 -4.79 4.81
CA TYR A 350 6.29 -5.77 3.73
C TYR A 350 5.06 -6.67 3.55
N HIS A 351 4.44 -7.14 4.64
CA HIS A 351 3.27 -8.02 4.56
C HIS A 351 2.05 -7.35 3.91
N LEU A 352 1.90 -6.03 4.01
CA LEU A 352 0.81 -5.30 3.35
C LEU A 352 1.06 -5.14 1.84
N ARG A 353 2.30 -4.80 1.45
CA ARG A 353 2.68 -4.68 0.03
C ARG A 353 2.65 -6.03 -0.69
N SER A 354 3.24 -7.06 -0.08
CA SER A 354 3.25 -8.40 -0.63
C SER A 354 1.84 -8.97 -0.79
N ALA A 355 0.90 -8.65 0.12
CA ALA A 355 -0.50 -9.01 -0.05
C ALA A 355 -1.17 -8.31 -1.24
N ILE A 356 -0.89 -7.03 -1.48
CA ILE A 356 -1.36 -6.32 -2.68
C ILE A 356 -0.85 -7.01 -3.94
N TYR A 357 0.47 -7.22 -4.06
CA TYR A 357 1.03 -7.92 -5.22
C TYR A 357 0.45 -9.32 -5.38
N ASN A 358 0.28 -10.07 -4.28
CA ASN A 358 -0.30 -11.40 -4.32
C ASN A 358 -1.69 -11.41 -4.96
N HIS A 359 -2.56 -10.51 -4.53
CA HIS A 359 -3.92 -10.40 -5.05
C HIS A 359 -3.97 -9.86 -6.49
N LEU A 360 -3.08 -8.93 -6.86
CA LEU A 360 -2.97 -8.46 -8.25
C LEU A 360 -2.51 -9.59 -9.19
N ILE A 361 -1.47 -10.34 -8.81
CA ILE A 361 -0.98 -11.49 -9.59
C ILE A 361 -2.03 -12.61 -9.63
N ALA A 362 -2.78 -12.83 -8.55
CA ALA A 362 -3.89 -13.80 -8.53
C ALA A 362 -5.00 -13.42 -9.52
N ALA A 363 -5.38 -12.14 -9.58
CA ALA A 363 -6.35 -11.65 -10.55
C ALA A 363 -5.87 -11.87 -11.99
N GLU A 364 -4.60 -11.59 -12.29
CA GLU A 364 -3.99 -11.87 -13.59
C GLU A 364 -3.97 -13.36 -13.92
N ASN A 365 -3.58 -14.20 -12.97
CA ASN A 365 -3.57 -15.64 -13.12
C ASN A 365 -4.95 -16.18 -13.48
N ILE A 366 -6.01 -15.72 -12.83
CA ILE A 366 -7.38 -16.13 -13.16
C ILE A 366 -7.72 -15.74 -14.60
N VAL A 367 -7.43 -14.49 -15.01
CA VAL A 367 -7.71 -14.00 -16.37
C VAL A 367 -6.90 -14.78 -17.42
N ASP A 368 -5.59 -14.90 -17.24
CA ASP A 368 -4.69 -15.51 -18.21
C ASP A 368 -4.93 -17.03 -18.33
N ASN A 369 -5.14 -17.73 -17.21
CA ASN A 369 -5.52 -19.15 -17.23
C ASN A 369 -6.85 -19.35 -17.96
N ALA A 370 -7.81 -18.45 -17.77
CA ALA A 370 -9.07 -18.54 -18.48
C ALA A 370 -8.87 -18.28 -19.98
N LEU A 371 -8.04 -17.32 -20.38
CA LEU A 371 -7.80 -16.97 -21.79
C LEU A 371 -6.96 -18.01 -22.56
N HIS A 372 -5.91 -18.53 -21.93
CA HIS A 372 -4.89 -19.37 -22.58
C HIS A 372 -5.00 -20.85 -22.21
N GLY A 373 -5.68 -21.18 -21.10
CA GLY A 373 -5.77 -22.54 -20.59
C GLY A 373 -4.40 -23.10 -20.20
N LYS A 374 -4.20 -24.40 -20.39
CA LYS A 374 -2.91 -25.06 -20.18
C LYS A 374 -1.90 -24.83 -21.31
N ARG A 375 -2.29 -24.15 -22.40
CA ARG A 375 -1.36 -23.84 -23.50
C ARG A 375 -0.41 -22.75 -22.99
N GLY A 376 0.89 -23.02 -23.05
CA GLY A 376 1.93 -22.02 -22.77
C GLY A 376 1.68 -20.73 -23.54
N TYR A 377 1.70 -19.58 -22.87
CA TYR A 377 1.80 -18.28 -23.53
C TYR A 377 3.12 -17.62 -23.15
N SER A 378 3.66 -16.83 -24.08
CA SER A 378 4.79 -15.94 -23.86
C SER A 378 4.55 -14.70 -24.70
N LYS A 379 4.58 -13.53 -24.07
CA LYS A 379 4.28 -12.26 -24.72
C LYS A 379 5.22 -11.18 -24.22
N VAL A 380 5.78 -10.42 -25.16
CA VAL A 380 6.50 -9.19 -24.87
C VAL A 380 5.58 -8.03 -25.24
N ARG A 381 5.40 -7.06 -24.35
CA ARG A 381 4.64 -5.83 -24.54
C ARG A 381 5.55 -4.63 -24.35
N ASN A 382 5.25 -3.57 -25.06
CA ASN A 382 5.80 -2.24 -24.84
C ASN A 382 4.58 -1.32 -24.70
N LEU A 383 4.50 -0.60 -23.59
CA LEU A 383 3.44 0.35 -23.30
C LEU A 383 3.93 1.32 -22.22
N ASP A 384 3.46 2.54 -22.31
CA ASP A 384 3.60 3.56 -21.27
C ASP A 384 2.65 3.24 -20.10
N ILE A 385 3.21 2.69 -19.02
CA ILE A 385 2.48 2.20 -17.85
C ILE A 385 2.32 3.32 -16.81
N ASP A 386 3.32 4.20 -16.67
CA ASP A 386 3.34 5.27 -15.68
C ASP A 386 2.91 6.65 -16.22
N GLY A 387 2.71 6.76 -17.53
CA GLY A 387 2.18 7.93 -18.21
C GLY A 387 3.22 9.02 -18.49
N ASP A 388 4.52 8.69 -18.50
CA ASP A 388 5.60 9.64 -18.73
C ASP A 388 5.92 9.89 -20.22
N GLY A 389 5.23 9.18 -21.13
CA GLY A 389 5.41 9.23 -22.57
C GLY A 389 6.50 8.28 -23.11
N LYS A 390 7.02 7.38 -22.28
CA LYS A 390 8.03 6.37 -22.62
C LYS A 390 7.46 4.98 -22.35
N ASP A 391 7.91 4.01 -23.13
CA ASP A 391 7.41 2.64 -23.03
C ASP A 391 8.23 1.82 -22.02
N GLU A 392 7.55 1.24 -21.03
CA GLU A 392 8.05 0.08 -20.29
C GLU A 392 7.90 -1.19 -21.13
N PHE A 393 8.76 -2.16 -20.86
CA PHE A 393 8.71 -3.47 -21.50
C PHE A 393 8.28 -4.55 -20.50
N ILE A 394 7.14 -5.19 -20.76
CA ILE A 394 6.65 -6.31 -19.96
C ILE A 394 6.87 -7.61 -20.72
N ILE A 395 7.54 -8.58 -20.11
CA ILE A 395 7.64 -9.94 -20.62
C ILE A 395 6.83 -10.86 -19.73
N GLU A 396 5.72 -11.40 -20.23
CA GLU A 396 4.77 -12.24 -19.49
C GLU A 396 4.74 -13.66 -20.09
N ASN A 397 4.77 -14.67 -19.24
CA ASN A 397 4.46 -16.05 -19.59
C ASN A 397 3.70 -16.75 -18.45
N ASN A 398 3.48 -18.06 -18.56
CA ASN A 398 2.74 -18.84 -17.56
C ASN A 398 3.40 -18.89 -16.17
N LYS A 399 4.69 -18.57 -16.07
CA LYS A 399 5.50 -18.72 -14.85
C LYS A 399 5.92 -17.38 -14.26
N ILE A 400 6.27 -16.40 -15.09
CA ILE A 400 6.71 -15.09 -14.63
C ILE A 400 6.15 -13.93 -15.44
N SER A 401 6.11 -12.75 -14.80
CA SER A 401 5.94 -11.46 -15.44
C SER A 401 7.13 -10.57 -15.04
N ALA A 402 7.86 -10.02 -16.01
CA ALA A 402 9.05 -9.21 -15.78
C ALA A 402 8.90 -7.83 -16.42
N TYR A 403 9.08 -6.76 -15.64
CA TYR A 403 8.85 -5.37 -16.03
C TYR A 403 10.18 -4.62 -16.10
N PHE A 404 10.52 -4.13 -17.29
CA PHE A 404 11.75 -3.41 -17.56
C PHE A 404 11.46 -1.95 -17.91
N ASP A 405 12.29 -1.05 -17.40
CA ASP A 405 12.20 0.38 -17.65
C ASP A 405 13.49 0.86 -18.31
N PRO A 406 13.44 1.13 -19.63
CA PRO A 406 14.59 1.63 -20.37
C PRO A 406 15.07 3.01 -19.88
N GLU A 407 14.20 3.88 -19.38
CA GLU A 407 14.54 5.24 -18.99
C GLU A 407 15.26 5.26 -17.62
N GLU A 408 14.93 4.31 -16.73
CA GLU A 408 15.56 4.18 -15.42
C GLU A 408 16.69 3.13 -15.37
N GLY A 409 17.67 3.25 -16.29
CA GLY A 409 18.85 2.39 -16.31
C GLY A 409 18.66 1.03 -16.97
N GLY A 410 17.55 0.83 -17.68
CA GLY A 410 17.22 -0.48 -18.23
C GLY A 410 17.04 -1.53 -17.14
N ALA A 411 16.53 -1.12 -15.97
CA ALA A 411 16.40 -1.94 -14.78
C ALA A 411 15.17 -2.84 -14.86
N LEU A 412 15.23 -3.99 -14.17
CA LEU A 412 14.07 -4.85 -13.92
C LEU A 412 13.39 -4.38 -12.63
N LYS A 413 12.24 -3.70 -12.76
CA LYS A 413 11.48 -3.05 -11.67
C LYS A 413 10.61 -4.04 -10.89
N GLU A 414 10.04 -5.01 -11.58
CA GLU A 414 9.14 -6.02 -11.01
C GLU A 414 9.39 -7.38 -11.64
N LEU A 415 9.34 -8.41 -10.80
CA LEU A 415 9.45 -9.80 -11.20
C LEU A 415 8.43 -10.62 -10.42
N ASP A 416 7.30 -10.91 -11.05
CA ASP A 416 6.29 -11.76 -10.47
C ASP A 416 6.62 -13.23 -10.72
N TYR A 417 6.69 -14.03 -9.66
CA TYR A 417 6.62 -15.48 -9.74
C TYR A 417 5.16 -15.92 -9.55
N ARG A 418 4.53 -16.24 -10.69
CA ARG A 418 3.09 -16.47 -10.79
C ARG A 418 2.57 -17.71 -10.03
N PRO A 419 3.30 -18.83 -9.91
CA PRO A 419 2.80 -20.03 -9.23
C PRO A 419 2.41 -19.82 -7.76
N ILE A 420 3.07 -18.90 -7.06
CA ILE A 420 2.78 -18.57 -5.65
C ILE A 420 2.29 -17.12 -5.48
N CYS A 421 2.03 -16.42 -6.59
CA CYS A 421 1.62 -15.02 -6.61
C CYS A 421 2.55 -14.12 -5.76
N ALA A 422 3.86 -14.13 -6.03
CA ALA A 422 4.82 -13.32 -5.29
C ALA A 422 5.59 -12.39 -6.23
N ASN A 423 5.66 -11.10 -5.89
CA ASN A 423 6.63 -10.18 -6.51
C ASN A 423 7.97 -10.29 -5.76
N LEU A 424 9.02 -10.68 -6.48
CA LEU A 424 10.36 -10.91 -5.93
C LEU A 424 11.19 -9.64 -5.82
N ILE A 425 10.70 -8.52 -6.36
CA ILE A 425 11.31 -7.19 -6.31
C ILE A 425 10.33 -6.24 -5.60
N ASP A 426 9.57 -6.74 -4.62
CA ASP A 426 8.72 -5.94 -3.73
C ASP A 426 9.59 -5.20 -2.68
N THR A 427 10.47 -4.32 -3.14
CA THR A 427 11.47 -3.61 -2.33
C THR A 427 10.98 -2.21 -1.92
N VAL A 428 11.65 -1.58 -0.95
CA VAL A 428 11.50 -0.14 -0.67
C VAL A 428 12.88 0.47 -0.49
N SER A 429 13.11 1.58 -1.18
CA SER A 429 14.36 2.34 -1.07
C SER A 429 14.42 3.13 0.23
N ARG A 430 15.64 3.30 0.75
CA ARG A 430 15.86 4.09 1.96
C ARG A 430 15.74 5.56 1.63
N LYS A 431 14.68 6.20 2.11
CA LYS A 431 14.34 7.60 1.83
C LYS A 431 14.42 8.44 3.08
N LYS A 432 14.60 9.74 2.89
CA LYS A 432 14.57 10.71 3.99
C LYS A 432 13.12 11.01 4.35
N GLU A 433 12.75 10.72 5.59
CA GLU A 433 11.44 11.01 6.13
C GLU A 433 11.48 12.24 7.05
N ARG A 434 10.35 12.95 7.18
CA ARG A 434 10.26 14.17 8.01
C ARG A 434 10.63 13.87 9.47
N TYR A 435 10.17 12.74 10.00
CA TYR A 435 10.42 12.32 11.37
C TYR A 435 11.88 11.88 11.62
N HIS A 436 12.73 11.72 10.60
CA HIS A 436 14.14 11.35 10.82
C HIS A 436 14.93 12.39 11.61
N LYS A 437 14.51 13.66 11.61
CA LYS A 437 15.09 14.67 12.50
C LYS A 437 14.85 14.28 13.96
N LYS A 438 13.61 13.93 14.30
CA LYS A 438 13.20 13.49 15.63
C LYS A 438 13.86 12.17 16.03
N VAL A 439 14.02 11.22 15.10
CA VAL A 439 14.78 9.97 15.34
C VAL A 439 16.22 10.25 15.76
N LYS A 440 16.90 11.22 15.14
CA LYS A 440 18.28 11.60 15.51
C LYS A 440 18.38 12.14 16.93
N GLU A 441 17.34 12.83 17.39
CA GLU A 441 17.26 13.43 18.72
C GLU A 441 16.88 12.38 19.78
N GLU A 442 15.88 11.54 19.50
CA GLU A 442 15.28 10.61 20.47
C GLU A 442 15.93 9.22 20.48
N ASN A 443 16.56 8.79 19.38
CA ASN A 443 17.15 7.46 19.25
C ASN A 443 18.46 7.47 18.42
N PRO A 444 19.57 7.98 18.97
CA PRO A 444 20.85 8.13 18.24
C PRO A 444 21.42 6.81 17.70
N LEU A 445 21.22 5.70 18.42
CA LEU A 445 21.65 4.36 17.98
C LEU A 445 20.93 3.94 16.70
N LEU A 446 19.60 4.09 16.67
CA LEU A 446 18.81 3.82 15.47
C LEU A 446 19.18 4.78 14.33
N ALA A 447 19.41 6.06 14.66
CA ALA A 447 19.80 7.08 13.70
C ALA A 447 21.15 6.81 13.00
N GLY A 448 22.08 6.10 13.66
CA GLY A 448 23.34 5.66 13.06
C GLY A 448 23.16 4.70 11.87
N GLY A 449 21.98 4.09 11.74
CA GLY A 449 21.61 3.24 10.60
C GLY A 449 21.02 3.99 9.40
N LEU A 450 20.83 5.30 9.48
CA LEU A 450 20.23 6.09 8.40
C LEU A 450 21.16 6.16 7.19
N VAL A 451 20.67 5.63 6.07
CA VAL A 451 21.27 5.76 4.74
C VAL A 451 20.15 6.18 3.79
N TYR A 452 20.48 6.96 2.76
CA TYR A 452 19.51 7.37 1.74
C TYR A 452 19.97 6.93 0.36
N ASP A 453 19.12 6.19 -0.33
CA ASP A 453 19.42 5.65 -1.65
C ASP A 453 19.30 6.73 -2.73
N ARG A 454 20.18 6.64 -3.73
CA ARG A 454 20.17 7.54 -4.90
C ARG A 454 19.05 7.20 -5.87
N TYR A 455 18.70 5.91 -5.95
CA TYR A 455 17.77 5.35 -6.92
C TYR A 455 16.89 4.29 -6.26
N PRO A 456 15.71 4.00 -6.84
CA PRO A 456 14.93 2.82 -6.54
C PRO A 456 15.73 1.51 -6.54
N ARG A 457 15.44 0.63 -5.59
CA ARG A 457 16.12 -0.65 -5.40
C ARG A 457 15.53 -1.76 -6.26
N TYR A 458 15.95 -1.78 -7.52
CA TYR A 458 15.55 -2.75 -8.53
C TYR A 458 16.66 -3.77 -8.83
N CYS A 459 16.43 -4.65 -9.81
CA CYS A 459 17.42 -5.60 -10.30
C CYS A 459 18.01 -5.20 -11.65
N LEU A 460 19.15 -5.80 -12.00
CA LEU A 460 19.85 -5.59 -13.27
C LEU A 460 20.26 -4.12 -13.50
N ARG A 461 20.58 -3.42 -12.40
CA ARG A 461 21.12 -2.05 -12.46
C ARG A 461 22.64 -2.13 -12.56
N ASP A 462 23.19 -1.47 -13.57
CA ASP A 462 24.58 -1.65 -13.99
C ASP A 462 25.46 -0.51 -13.47
N TYR A 463 26.61 -0.85 -12.87
CA TYR A 463 27.53 0.09 -12.26
C TYR A 463 28.96 -0.13 -12.74
N PHE A 464 29.73 0.95 -12.80
CA PHE A 464 31.18 0.89 -13.00
C PHE A 464 31.88 1.64 -11.88
N PHE A 465 32.83 0.97 -11.22
CA PHE A 465 33.53 1.52 -10.07
C PHE A 465 35.03 1.62 -10.31
N LYS A 466 35.69 2.41 -9.45
CA LYS A 466 37.13 2.27 -9.28
C LYS A 466 37.42 0.84 -8.77
N GLU A 467 38.50 0.25 -9.26
CA GLU A 467 38.95 -1.06 -8.80
C GLU A 467 39.06 -1.09 -7.27
N GLY A 468 38.50 -2.16 -6.69
CA GLY A 468 38.57 -2.41 -5.25
C GLY A 468 37.43 -1.80 -4.44
N VAL A 469 36.29 -1.43 -5.05
CA VAL A 469 35.12 -0.95 -4.31
C VAL A 469 34.75 -1.90 -3.16
N GLY A 470 34.51 -1.33 -1.97
CA GLY A 470 34.26 -2.08 -0.76
C GLY A 470 32.78 -2.28 -0.42
N ALA A 471 32.49 -3.28 0.43
CA ALA A 471 31.14 -3.58 0.90
C ALA A 471 30.44 -2.37 1.57
N GLU A 472 31.19 -1.60 2.37
CA GLU A 472 30.62 -0.47 3.10
C GLU A 472 30.30 0.71 2.17
N GLU A 473 31.11 0.91 1.11
CA GLU A 473 30.82 1.94 0.11
C GLU A 473 29.51 1.62 -0.62
N LEU A 474 29.29 0.36 -1.00
CA LEU A 474 28.05 -0.11 -1.62
C LEU A 474 26.86 0.01 -0.67
N ARG A 475 27.00 -0.48 0.58
CA ARG A 475 25.92 -0.47 1.58
C ARG A 475 25.48 0.94 1.96
N SER A 476 26.44 1.86 2.14
CA SER A 476 26.19 3.26 2.49
C SER A 476 25.90 4.16 1.29
N VAL A 477 26.02 3.62 0.07
CA VAL A 477 25.88 4.36 -1.20
C VAL A 477 26.83 5.57 -1.26
N SER A 478 28.03 5.42 -0.70
CA SER A 478 29.07 6.46 -0.71
C SER A 478 30.04 6.34 -1.89
N PHE A 479 29.98 5.23 -2.63
CA PHE A 479 30.79 4.99 -3.83
C PHE A 479 30.59 6.05 -4.91
N LYS A 480 31.60 6.22 -5.78
CA LYS A 480 31.49 6.98 -7.03
C LYS A 480 31.19 6.02 -8.18
N ASP A 481 30.05 6.23 -8.85
CA ASP A 481 29.78 5.59 -10.14
C ASP A 481 30.56 6.32 -11.23
N LEU A 482 31.26 5.57 -12.07
CA LEU A 482 32.11 6.10 -13.13
C LEU A 482 31.41 6.19 -14.47
N GLY A 483 30.26 5.50 -14.64
CA GLY A 483 29.68 5.26 -15.97
C GLY A 483 28.35 5.95 -16.24
N GLY A 484 27.59 6.41 -15.25
CA GLY A 484 26.29 7.08 -15.45
C GLY A 484 25.24 6.19 -16.12
N PHE A 485 25.35 4.88 -15.93
CA PHE A 485 24.38 3.88 -16.38
C PHE A 485 23.20 3.66 -15.42
N PRO A 486 23.38 3.72 -14.08
CA PRO A 486 22.32 3.35 -13.14
C PRO A 486 20.99 4.04 -13.38
N ASN A 487 20.94 5.33 -13.70
CA ASN A 487 19.70 6.10 -13.88
C ASN A 487 19.55 6.70 -15.29
N GLY A 488 20.33 6.19 -16.24
CA GLY A 488 20.40 6.75 -17.56
C GLY A 488 19.54 5.98 -18.56
N PRO A 489 18.92 6.65 -19.55
CA PRO A 489 18.07 5.97 -20.52
C PRO A 489 18.85 5.02 -21.45
N TYR A 490 18.24 3.90 -21.77
CA TYR A 490 18.69 2.91 -22.73
C TYR A 490 17.81 2.95 -23.98
N THR A 491 18.40 2.74 -25.15
CA THR A 491 17.63 2.38 -26.34
C THR A 491 17.15 0.94 -26.18
N ALA A 492 15.85 0.70 -26.38
CA ALA A 492 15.23 -0.61 -26.21
C ALA A 492 14.69 -1.16 -27.54
N HIS A 493 14.97 -2.44 -27.80
CA HIS A 493 14.43 -3.17 -28.93
C HIS A 493 13.77 -4.48 -28.48
N LYS A 494 12.52 -4.66 -28.89
CA LYS A 494 11.73 -5.86 -28.63
C LYS A 494 12.26 -7.08 -29.40
N LYS A 495 12.31 -8.23 -28.74
CA LYS A 495 12.49 -9.56 -29.35
C LYS A 495 11.24 -10.41 -29.10
N LYS A 496 11.20 -11.63 -29.66
CA LYS A 496 10.08 -12.57 -29.50
C LYS A 496 9.83 -12.96 -28.04
N THR A 497 10.90 -13.22 -27.29
CA THR A 497 10.89 -13.70 -25.90
C THR A 497 11.78 -12.86 -25.00
N GLY A 498 12.01 -11.60 -25.37
CA GLY A 498 13.09 -10.82 -24.76
C GLY A 498 13.13 -9.37 -25.20
N ILE A 499 14.14 -8.66 -24.73
CA ILE A 499 14.47 -7.29 -25.13
C ILE A 499 15.99 -7.13 -25.28
N VAL A 500 16.42 -6.13 -26.03
CA VAL A 500 17.81 -5.67 -26.07
C VAL A 500 17.82 -4.23 -25.64
N LEU A 501 18.64 -3.93 -24.64
CA LEU A 501 18.87 -2.58 -24.14
C LEU A 501 20.30 -2.19 -24.48
N SER A 502 20.52 -1.00 -25.03
CA SER A 502 21.86 -0.47 -25.30
C SER A 502 22.01 0.99 -24.88
N ARG A 503 23.15 1.34 -24.29
CA ARG A 503 23.50 2.70 -23.88
C ARG A 503 24.97 2.97 -24.15
N LYS A 504 25.26 4.17 -24.66
CA LYS A 504 26.61 4.70 -24.78
C LYS A 504 26.86 5.68 -23.64
N SER A 505 28.03 5.60 -23.03
CA SER A 505 28.47 6.54 -21.99
C SER A 505 30.00 6.64 -22.00
N SER A 506 30.57 7.27 -20.98
CA SER A 506 32.01 7.35 -20.75
C SER A 506 32.34 6.85 -19.36
N ILE A 507 33.37 6.01 -19.23
CA ILE A 507 33.88 5.51 -17.95
C ILE A 507 35.29 6.08 -17.77
N SER A 508 35.45 6.98 -16.80
CA SER A 508 36.72 7.69 -16.56
C SER A 508 37.30 8.35 -17.82
N GLY A 509 36.45 8.87 -18.70
CA GLY A 509 36.86 9.51 -19.96
C GLY A 509 36.96 8.57 -21.17
N ILE A 510 36.81 7.24 -20.98
CA ILE A 510 36.84 6.25 -22.06
C ILE A 510 35.41 6.00 -22.57
N PRO A 511 35.10 6.30 -23.85
CA PRO A 511 33.82 5.96 -24.46
C PRO A 511 33.53 4.46 -24.42
N VAL A 512 32.36 4.08 -23.90
CA VAL A 512 31.92 2.69 -23.78
C VAL A 512 30.49 2.55 -24.28
N GLU A 513 30.23 1.45 -24.97
CA GLU A 513 28.88 0.99 -25.29
C GLU A 513 28.56 -0.27 -24.50
N LEU A 514 27.51 -0.20 -23.68
CA LEU A 514 26.96 -1.32 -22.95
C LEU A 514 25.69 -1.79 -23.66
N SER A 515 25.59 -3.07 -23.95
CA SER A 515 24.31 -3.68 -24.32
C SER A 515 24.01 -4.91 -23.45
N LYS A 516 22.75 -5.07 -23.06
CA LYS A 516 22.22 -6.26 -22.38
C LYS A 516 21.08 -6.84 -23.20
N SER A 517 21.27 -8.08 -23.67
CA SER A 517 20.22 -8.86 -24.33
C SER A 517 19.58 -9.77 -23.30
N ILE A 518 18.31 -9.52 -22.99
CA ILE A 518 17.54 -10.24 -21.99
C ILE A 518 16.58 -11.19 -22.70
N THR A 519 16.58 -12.45 -22.31
CA THR A 519 15.67 -13.50 -22.82
C THR A 519 14.97 -14.17 -21.66
N VAL A 520 13.66 -14.34 -21.76
CA VAL A 520 12.81 -14.94 -20.74
C VAL A 520 12.11 -16.16 -21.33
N ILE A 521 12.36 -17.33 -20.75
CA ILE A 521 11.74 -18.61 -21.15
C ILE A 521 11.33 -19.33 -19.86
N ASP A 522 10.05 -19.70 -19.74
CA ASP A 522 9.46 -20.20 -18.50
C ASP A 522 9.86 -19.32 -17.29
N SER A 523 10.51 -19.87 -16.28
CA SER A 523 10.99 -19.15 -15.10
C SER A 523 12.49 -18.84 -15.14
N THR A 524 13.10 -18.84 -16.34
CA THR A 524 14.50 -18.51 -16.55
C THR A 524 14.67 -17.15 -17.24
N ILE A 525 15.49 -16.29 -16.67
CA ILE A 525 15.95 -15.03 -17.27
C ILE A 525 17.43 -15.17 -17.63
N GLU A 526 17.76 -15.09 -18.91
CA GLU A 526 19.13 -15.02 -19.38
C GLU A 526 19.49 -13.59 -19.79
N VAL A 527 20.58 -13.07 -19.25
CA VAL A 527 21.11 -11.74 -19.57
C VAL A 527 22.51 -11.89 -20.17
N LEU A 528 22.65 -11.50 -21.43
CA LEU A 528 23.95 -11.41 -22.10
C LEU A 528 24.40 -9.96 -22.18
N TYR A 529 25.41 -9.61 -21.41
CA TYR A 529 26.09 -8.33 -21.44
C TYR A 529 27.21 -8.32 -22.47
N ASN A 530 27.27 -7.24 -23.25
CA ASN A 530 28.39 -6.88 -24.11
C ASN A 530 28.86 -5.47 -23.73
N ILE A 531 30.10 -5.35 -23.29
CA ILE A 531 30.75 -4.07 -22.94
C ILE A 531 31.85 -3.82 -23.98
N LEU A 532 31.63 -2.83 -24.85
CA LEU A 532 32.55 -2.49 -25.94
C LEU A 532 33.34 -1.23 -25.57
N ASN A 533 34.66 -1.35 -25.50
CA ASN A 533 35.54 -0.19 -25.39
C ASN A 533 35.65 0.52 -26.75
N LYS A 534 35.07 1.71 -26.86
CA LYS A 534 35.12 2.55 -28.06
C LYS A 534 36.16 3.66 -27.98
N GLY A 535 36.89 3.76 -26.86
CA GLY A 535 37.93 4.74 -26.66
C GLY A 535 39.24 4.38 -27.34
N SER A 536 40.23 5.24 -27.16
CA SER A 536 41.60 5.03 -27.64
C SER A 536 42.53 4.40 -26.62
N GLY A 537 42.13 4.33 -25.34
CA GLY A 537 42.90 3.74 -24.24
C GLY A 537 42.29 2.44 -23.72
N ARG A 538 43.05 1.72 -22.89
CA ARG A 538 42.62 0.51 -22.19
C ARG A 538 41.68 0.85 -21.04
N LEU A 539 40.59 0.11 -20.90
CA LEU A 539 39.61 0.27 -19.82
C LEU A 539 39.83 -0.79 -18.75
N THR A 540 40.14 -0.36 -17.54
CA THR A 540 40.24 -1.23 -16.35
C THR A 540 39.34 -0.69 -15.24
N THR A 541 38.39 -1.49 -14.76
CA THR A 541 37.34 -1.06 -13.82
C THR A 541 36.64 -2.28 -13.20
N ASP A 542 36.00 -2.10 -12.05
CA ASP A 542 35.05 -3.07 -11.50
C ASP A 542 33.68 -2.84 -12.14
N PHE A 543 33.16 -3.82 -12.89
CA PHE A 543 31.79 -3.84 -13.38
C PHE A 543 30.89 -4.59 -12.38
N GLY A 544 29.78 -3.98 -11.97
CA GLY A 544 28.84 -4.59 -11.04
C GLY A 544 27.40 -4.55 -11.52
N VAL A 545 26.63 -5.56 -11.14
CA VAL A 545 25.19 -5.64 -11.43
C VAL A 545 24.45 -5.82 -10.12
N GLU A 546 23.57 -4.88 -9.76
CA GLU A 546 22.81 -4.95 -8.51
C GLU A 546 21.53 -5.78 -8.69
N PHE A 547 21.28 -6.66 -7.71
CA PHE A 547 20.04 -7.41 -7.54
C PHE A 547 19.45 -7.10 -6.17
N ASN A 548 18.26 -6.50 -6.12
CA ASN A 548 17.53 -6.30 -4.88
C ASN A 548 16.33 -7.25 -4.85
N LEU A 549 16.35 -8.21 -3.92
CA LEU A 549 15.41 -9.32 -3.90
C LEU A 549 14.64 -9.38 -2.58
N THR A 550 13.40 -9.86 -2.67
CA THR A 550 12.54 -10.18 -1.53
C THR A 550 12.06 -11.63 -1.62
N MET A 551 11.56 -12.15 -0.50
CA MET A 551 10.92 -13.45 -0.41
C MET A 551 9.58 -13.33 0.32
N PRO A 552 8.56 -14.16 0.00
CA PRO A 552 7.22 -14.07 0.60
C PRO A 552 7.16 -13.99 2.14
N HIS A 553 8.14 -14.59 2.82
CA HIS A 553 8.32 -14.46 4.27
C HIS A 553 9.66 -13.76 4.57
N LEU A 554 9.76 -12.49 4.19
CA LEU A 554 11.01 -11.76 4.04
C LEU A 554 11.95 -11.85 5.26
N ASN A 555 11.43 -11.65 6.47
CA ASN A 555 12.24 -11.69 7.70
C ASN A 555 12.02 -13.00 8.48
N SER A 556 12.12 -14.14 7.79
CA SER A 556 11.97 -15.46 8.40
C SER A 556 13.26 -16.28 8.34
N GLU A 557 13.39 -17.22 9.26
CA GLU A 557 14.43 -18.24 9.24
C GLU A 557 14.20 -19.30 8.15
N ARG A 558 13.23 -19.11 7.25
CA ARG A 558 12.92 -20.05 6.18
C ARG A 558 13.90 -20.00 5.02
N TYR A 559 14.48 -18.83 4.75
CA TYR A 559 15.32 -18.61 3.58
C TYR A 559 16.81 -18.47 3.95
N ARG A 560 17.69 -19.01 3.11
CA ARG A 560 19.14 -18.98 3.32
C ARG A 560 19.87 -18.64 2.02
N TYR A 561 20.98 -17.93 2.17
CA TYR A 561 21.94 -17.70 1.10
C TYR A 561 22.87 -18.88 0.94
N PHE A 562 23.15 -19.21 -0.32
CA PHE A 562 24.16 -20.18 -0.70
C PHE A 562 25.05 -19.61 -1.82
N SER A 563 26.21 -20.23 -2.00
CA SER A 563 27.01 -20.08 -3.21
C SER A 563 27.68 -21.40 -3.55
N ASN A 564 27.48 -21.90 -4.77
CA ASN A 564 27.89 -23.24 -5.20
C ASN A 564 27.43 -24.33 -4.20
N GLY A 565 26.21 -24.18 -3.66
CA GLY A 565 25.67 -25.07 -2.63
C GLY A 565 26.26 -24.94 -1.22
N ARG A 566 27.23 -24.06 -0.98
CA ARG A 566 27.74 -23.77 0.37
C ARG A 566 26.85 -22.75 1.07
N LEU A 567 26.40 -23.07 2.28
CA LEU A 567 25.63 -22.15 3.13
C LEU A 567 26.46 -20.90 3.47
N LEU A 568 25.86 -19.72 3.25
CA LEU A 568 26.46 -18.43 3.56
C LEU A 568 25.82 -17.76 4.79
N GLY A 569 24.50 -17.82 4.93
CA GLY A 569 23.80 -17.13 6.01
C GLY A 569 22.29 -16.94 5.78
N MET A 570 21.67 -16.09 6.59
CA MET A 570 20.25 -15.71 6.48
C MET A 570 20.04 -14.45 5.63
N LEU A 571 18.81 -14.21 5.16
CA LEU A 571 18.49 -13.06 4.29
C LEU A 571 18.81 -11.70 4.89
N ASN A 572 18.67 -11.57 6.20
CA ASN A 572 18.92 -10.31 6.90
C ASN A 572 20.39 -10.12 7.33
N GLU A 573 21.28 -11.00 6.89
CA GLU A 573 22.72 -10.93 7.16
C GLU A 573 23.49 -10.30 6.00
N LYS A 574 24.72 -9.87 6.30
CA LYS A 574 25.65 -9.30 5.33
C LYS A 574 26.89 -10.15 5.22
N GLY A 575 27.51 -10.16 4.05
CA GLY A 575 28.77 -10.86 3.84
C GLY A 575 29.34 -10.66 2.45
N MET A 576 30.37 -11.45 2.16
CA MET A 576 31.06 -11.49 0.88
C MET A 576 31.42 -12.93 0.57
N VAL A 577 31.24 -13.33 -0.69
CA VAL A 577 31.87 -14.52 -1.27
C VAL A 577 32.72 -14.09 -2.45
N ALA A 578 33.86 -14.75 -2.67
CA ALA A 578 34.80 -14.42 -3.75
C ALA A 578 34.95 -15.58 -4.71
N ASN A 579 35.30 -15.29 -5.96
CA ASN A 579 35.58 -16.25 -7.04
C ASN A 579 34.51 -17.35 -7.12
N THR A 580 33.29 -16.96 -7.47
CA THR A 580 32.17 -17.90 -7.51
C THR A 580 31.32 -17.76 -8.77
N GLY A 581 30.87 -18.91 -9.28
CA GLY A 581 29.97 -19.01 -10.43
C GLY A 581 28.49 -18.95 -10.07
N SER A 582 28.10 -18.88 -8.80
CA SER A 582 26.68 -18.79 -8.42
C SER A 582 26.39 -18.06 -7.11
N PHE A 583 25.17 -17.56 -6.98
CA PHE A 583 24.58 -17.12 -5.72
C PHE A 583 23.12 -17.57 -5.66
N GLU A 584 22.77 -18.34 -4.62
CA GLU A 584 21.43 -18.90 -4.51
C GLU A 584 20.70 -18.41 -3.25
N ILE A 585 19.38 -18.24 -3.36
CA ILE A 585 18.48 -18.11 -2.22
C ILE A 585 17.62 -19.37 -2.21
N ARG A 586 17.76 -20.20 -1.17
CA ARG A 586 16.98 -21.42 -1.04
C ARG A 586 15.98 -21.32 0.10
N ASP A 587 14.79 -21.81 -0.18
CA ASP A 587 13.75 -22.05 0.79
C ASP A 587 13.93 -23.43 1.43
N LEU A 588 14.04 -23.47 2.76
CA LEU A 588 14.15 -24.73 3.50
C LEU A 588 12.90 -25.62 3.35
N ASN A 589 11.75 -25.04 2.99
CA ASN A 589 10.51 -25.79 2.69
C ASN A 589 10.41 -26.25 1.23
N LYS A 590 11.37 -25.89 0.37
CA LYS A 590 11.43 -26.26 -1.05
C LYS A 590 10.20 -25.83 -1.87
N GLU A 591 9.54 -24.73 -1.50
CA GLU A 591 8.46 -24.15 -2.32
C GLU A 591 9.02 -23.21 -3.39
N MET A 592 10.20 -22.63 -3.16
CA MET A 592 10.83 -21.71 -4.09
C MET A 592 12.35 -21.56 -3.88
N GLU A 593 13.12 -21.80 -4.92
CA GLU A 593 14.54 -21.42 -4.98
C GLU A 593 14.80 -20.33 -6.03
N MET A 594 15.84 -19.53 -5.80
CA MET A 594 16.41 -18.63 -6.81
C MET A 594 17.89 -18.93 -6.98
N ASP A 595 18.33 -19.06 -8.23
CA ASP A 595 19.71 -19.37 -8.59
C ASP A 595 20.21 -18.35 -9.62
N LEU A 596 21.19 -17.54 -9.22
CA LEU A 596 21.94 -16.64 -10.09
C LEU A 596 23.24 -17.33 -10.49
N GLY A 597 23.28 -17.90 -11.70
CA GLY A 597 24.46 -18.49 -12.30
C GLY A 597 25.23 -17.52 -13.20
N PHE A 598 26.55 -17.54 -13.11
CA PHE A 598 27.46 -16.67 -13.86
C PHE A 598 28.37 -17.51 -14.74
N ALA A 599 28.34 -17.28 -16.06
CA ALA A 599 29.20 -18.02 -17.00
C ALA A 599 30.70 -17.70 -16.82
N LYS A 600 31.00 -16.55 -16.22
CA LYS A 600 32.32 -16.19 -15.68
C LYS A 600 32.15 -15.95 -14.19
N GLU A 601 33.01 -16.53 -13.38
CA GLU A 601 32.98 -16.33 -11.94
C GLU A 601 33.01 -14.83 -11.59
N ALA A 602 32.18 -14.42 -10.64
CA ALA A 602 32.27 -13.10 -10.05
C ALA A 602 33.50 -13.08 -9.12
N ASP A 603 34.35 -12.06 -9.26
CA ASP A 603 35.51 -11.87 -8.39
C ASP A 603 35.05 -11.74 -6.94
N ARG A 604 33.97 -10.97 -6.72
CA ARG A 604 33.36 -10.73 -5.41
C ARG A 604 31.85 -10.60 -5.57
N ILE A 605 31.09 -11.18 -4.64
CA ILE A 605 29.67 -10.91 -4.45
C ILE A 605 29.49 -10.39 -3.04
N PHE A 606 29.10 -9.13 -2.93
CA PHE A 606 28.66 -8.56 -1.65
C PHE A 606 27.17 -8.76 -1.50
N TYR A 607 26.73 -9.10 -0.29
CA TYR A 607 25.31 -9.14 0.04
C TYR A 607 25.06 -8.48 1.38
N PHE A 608 23.95 -7.76 1.52
CA PHE A 608 23.59 -7.07 2.75
C PHE A 608 22.09 -6.75 2.83
N PRO A 609 21.55 -6.58 4.04
CA PRO A 609 20.16 -6.19 4.21
C PRO A 609 19.96 -4.70 3.94
N VAL A 610 18.89 -4.37 3.24
CA VAL A 610 18.38 -3.02 3.14
C VAL A 610 17.33 -2.83 4.22
N LYS A 611 17.57 -1.89 5.12
CA LYS A 611 16.65 -1.55 6.22
C LYS A 611 16.23 -0.09 6.13
N THR A 612 14.92 0.17 6.28
CA THR A 612 14.35 1.51 6.40
C THR A 612 14.01 1.81 7.84
N ILE A 613 13.99 3.08 8.22
CA ILE A 613 13.54 3.49 9.56
C ILE A 613 12.13 4.02 9.43
N ALA A 614 11.16 3.24 9.92
CA ALA A 614 9.74 3.52 9.78
C ALA A 614 9.15 3.99 11.10
N GLN A 615 8.18 4.91 11.02
CA GLN A 615 7.34 5.27 12.16
C GLN A 615 6.13 4.32 12.24
N SER A 616 5.79 3.92 13.47
CA SER A 616 4.56 3.22 13.82
C SER A 616 3.91 3.86 15.05
N GLN A 617 2.71 3.40 15.43
CA GLN A 617 2.08 3.79 16.71
C GLN A 617 2.96 3.46 17.92
N MET A 618 3.81 2.43 17.82
CA MET A 618 4.68 1.95 18.91
C MET A 618 6.06 2.64 18.93
N GLY A 619 6.29 3.62 18.06
CA GLY A 619 7.57 4.32 17.92
C GLY A 619 8.30 3.97 16.62
N TYR A 620 9.63 4.12 16.61
CA TYR A 620 10.47 3.90 15.43
C TYR A 620 11.14 2.54 15.43
N ASN A 621 11.20 1.89 14.27
CA ASN A 621 11.90 0.63 14.10
C ASN A 621 12.64 0.54 12.76
N ALA A 622 13.71 -0.26 12.74
CA ALA A 622 14.36 -0.66 11.50
C ALA A 622 13.59 -1.82 10.86
N ALA A 623 13.02 -1.60 9.68
CA ALA A 623 12.28 -2.61 8.92
C ALA A 623 13.14 -3.15 7.78
N PHE A 624 13.30 -4.47 7.68
CA PHE A 624 13.99 -5.14 6.59
C PHE A 624 13.11 -5.11 5.32
N GLN A 625 13.64 -4.56 4.23
CA GLN A 625 12.88 -4.33 2.98
C GLN A 625 13.32 -5.22 1.82
N CYS A 626 14.60 -5.57 1.74
CA CYS A 626 15.12 -6.49 0.74
C CYS A 626 16.58 -6.88 1.01
N SER A 627 17.00 -7.95 0.36
CA SER A 627 18.38 -8.39 0.22
C SER A 627 19.01 -7.72 -0.99
N SER A 628 20.06 -6.91 -0.79
CA SER A 628 20.88 -6.43 -1.90
C SER A 628 22.01 -7.42 -2.14
N ILE A 629 22.18 -7.87 -3.38
CA ILE A 629 23.19 -8.81 -3.85
C ILE A 629 23.93 -8.14 -5.01
N PHE A 630 25.25 -8.10 -4.91
CA PHE A 630 26.10 -7.24 -5.73
C PHE A 630 27.32 -8.01 -6.24
N PRO A 631 27.14 -8.85 -7.29
CA PRO A 631 28.26 -9.45 -8.01
C PRO A 631 29.08 -8.40 -8.75
N LEU A 632 30.40 -8.54 -8.67
CA LEU A 632 31.41 -7.67 -9.26
C LEU A 632 32.40 -8.49 -10.09
N TRP A 633 32.73 -7.97 -11.26
CA TRP A 633 33.77 -8.49 -12.15
C TRP A 633 34.81 -7.41 -12.41
N LYS A 634 36.08 -7.73 -12.21
CA LYS A 634 37.19 -6.94 -12.72
C LYS A 634 37.22 -7.11 -14.22
N ILE A 635 37.03 -6.01 -14.94
CA ILE A 635 37.10 -6.03 -16.40
C ILE A 635 38.33 -5.26 -16.86
N ASP A 636 38.98 -5.84 -17.86
CA ASP A 636 40.14 -5.25 -18.53
C ASP A 636 39.94 -5.40 -20.04
N ILE A 637 39.66 -4.28 -20.71
CA ILE A 637 39.22 -4.24 -22.11
C ILE A 637 40.15 -3.33 -22.91
N ASP A 638 40.92 -3.93 -23.80
CA ASP A 638 41.76 -3.19 -24.74
C ASP A 638 40.91 -2.36 -25.73
N LYS A 639 41.56 -1.40 -26.39
CA LYS A 639 40.92 -0.52 -27.38
C LYS A 639 40.18 -1.33 -28.46
N GLY A 640 38.90 -1.04 -28.66
CA GLY A 640 38.06 -1.69 -29.68
C GLY A 640 37.63 -3.11 -29.34
N CYS A 641 38.07 -3.66 -28.20
CA CYS A 641 37.71 -5.02 -27.79
C CYS A 641 36.37 -5.06 -27.03
N LEU A 642 35.78 -6.25 -27.01
CA LEU A 642 34.50 -6.54 -26.40
C LEU A 642 34.65 -7.49 -25.21
N TYR A 643 34.11 -7.11 -24.06
CA TYR A 643 33.91 -8.01 -22.93
C TYR A 643 32.49 -8.57 -22.94
N ARG A 644 32.37 -9.89 -22.78
CA ARG A 644 31.09 -10.60 -22.67
C ARG A 644 30.91 -11.22 -21.29
N LEU A 645 29.70 -11.10 -20.75
CA LEU A 645 29.28 -11.74 -19.51
C LEU A 645 27.86 -12.29 -19.69
N LYS A 646 27.64 -13.55 -19.32
CA LYS A 646 26.31 -14.16 -19.30
C LYS A 646 25.91 -14.44 -17.86
N ILE A 647 24.74 -13.95 -17.46
CA ILE A 647 24.06 -14.25 -16.20
C ILE A 647 22.82 -15.08 -16.56
N LYS A 648 22.63 -16.20 -15.88
CA LYS A 648 21.42 -17.02 -15.97
C LYS A 648 20.74 -17.00 -14.60
N TRP A 649 19.50 -16.58 -14.56
CA TRP A 649 18.70 -16.51 -13.35
C TRP A 649 17.54 -17.49 -13.45
N GLU A 650 17.53 -18.51 -12.59
CA GLU A 650 16.49 -19.53 -12.54
C GLU A 650 15.64 -19.36 -11.28
N ILE A 651 14.31 -19.39 -11.45
CA ILE A 651 13.33 -19.08 -10.41
C ILE A 651 12.40 -20.29 -10.22
N GLY A 652 12.19 -20.70 -8.98
CA GLY A 652 11.24 -21.76 -8.61
C GLY A 652 11.68 -23.17 -9.00
N LYS A 653 12.99 -23.45 -8.94
CA LYS A 653 13.54 -24.80 -9.10
C LYS A 653 13.21 -25.71 -7.93
#